data_AF-A0A8T5RYQ3-F1
#
_entry.id   AF-A0A8T5RYQ3-F1
#
_cell.length_a   1.000
_cell.length_b   1.000
_cell.length_c   1.000
_cell.angle_alpha   90.00
_cell.angle_beta   90.00
_cell.angle_gamma   90.00
#
_symmetry.space_group_name_H-M   'P 1'
#
loop_
_entity.id
_entity.type
_entity.pdbx_description
1 polymer ?
#
loop_
_entity_poly.entity_id
_entity_poly.type
_entity_poly.pdbx_seq_one_letter_code
_entity_poly.pdbx_strand_id
1 'polypeptide(L)'
;MPLDKSIKKALVLGSGGIRIGQAGEFDYSGSQVLKALKEEGIKTILINPNIATIQTDPELSDQVYLLPVNVKYVEEVIKKEKPDGILLAFGGQTALNVGVELKEQGILKKYDIRVLGTPIEAIEVTEDRDLFVKAMNKADAKVCQSKAVTSYKEAIKVAQEFGFPLMLRVAYTLGGRGSGIIDNMKDFERMAKKGLAQSRINQILIEESVWGWKEIEYEVVRDSANNCFINCNMENFDPVGIHTGESIVVAPSQTLTNEEYHMLRSASIRVIRGLGIIGECNIQYALNPFSKEFRVIEVNARLSRSSALASKATGYPLAYIAAKLAIGYNLHELKNKITGVTTACFEPALDYLVLKIPRWDLTKFQKVDRRIGSQMKSVGEVMAIGRTFEEVLQKAVRMLDIGMKGFVANNLENIEDINELKYALRHPTDLRLFRIAEAIKRGISIDEIYRLSRVDKWFLYKLKNIVDIHRQIQDIDMLESDDNEKKYWLVRAKRYGFSDGQIAKIMGVDSIFIRQMRRRLNIQPYVKRIDTLAAEWPAVTNYLYLTYSASEHDIDFESENKSNLTKVIVLGSGTYRIGASVEFDWGSVNCLWGLKKLGIDQAIMINYNPETVSTDYDISDKLYFEELSGERVLDICELEKADGIVVSAGGQIANNLAAKFSKYSDFFRKTSIKILGTHGTRIDMAENRSKFSTLLDQLSIKQPEWNALTTKEEAIEFAQKVGYPILVRPSYVLSGAAMRVSYDEKTLQDTLDLAASISNEYPVVITKFFIDAREVECDGVCDGENVFIGAIVEHIENAGIHSGDATMAIPPQTVSNEITSKIEEYTRKIALALKINGPFNVQYLVKNNEVYVIECNLRSSRSMPYVSKSRGINLMRLAAEVIMG
;
A
#
# COMPACT_ATOMS: atom_id res chain seq x y z
N MET A 1 35.92 15.61 -12.08
CA MET A 1 34.67 14.85 -12.30
C MET A 1 34.86 13.49 -11.64
N PRO A 2 33.82 12.80 -11.11
CA PRO A 2 32.39 12.86 -11.47
C PRO A 2 31.47 13.34 -10.33
N LEU A 3 30.91 14.51 -10.62
CA LEU A 3 29.69 15.15 -10.15
C LEU A 3 29.60 16.29 -11.17
N ASP A 4 28.49 16.42 -11.89
CA ASP A 4 28.32 17.53 -12.82
C ASP A 4 28.10 18.83 -12.03
N LYS A 5 29.20 19.52 -11.74
CA LYS A 5 29.21 20.77 -11.00
C LYS A 5 28.50 21.91 -11.74
N SER A 6 28.13 21.74 -13.02
CA SER A 6 27.32 22.74 -13.74
C SER A 6 25.85 22.73 -13.31
N ILE A 7 25.36 21.66 -12.67
CA ILE A 7 24.00 21.58 -12.16
C ILE A 7 23.98 22.24 -10.78
N LYS A 8 23.29 23.37 -10.65
CA LYS A 8 23.11 24.12 -9.39
C LYS A 8 21.66 24.14 -8.94
N LYS A 9 20.72 23.98 -9.87
CA LYS A 9 19.29 24.00 -9.63
C LYS A 9 18.60 22.94 -10.49
N ALA A 10 17.83 22.06 -9.88
CA ALA A 10 17.16 20.96 -10.56
C ALA A 10 15.64 20.98 -10.30
N LEU A 11 14.87 20.78 -11.36
CA LEU A 11 13.42 20.63 -11.34
C LEU A 11 13.03 19.15 -11.24
N VAL A 12 12.24 18.79 -10.24
CA VAL A 12 11.67 17.46 -10.04
C VAL A 12 10.17 17.54 -10.29
N LEU A 13 9.66 16.64 -11.14
CA LEU A 13 8.22 16.51 -11.37
C LEU A 13 7.66 15.36 -10.53
N GLY A 14 6.67 15.67 -9.69
CA GLY A 14 5.93 14.67 -8.93
C GLY A 14 4.86 13.96 -9.76
N SER A 15 4.23 12.96 -9.15
CA SER A 15 3.21 12.12 -9.81
C SER A 15 1.81 12.74 -9.83
N GLY A 16 1.53 13.72 -8.97
CA GLY A 16 0.19 14.25 -8.75
C GLY A 16 -0.62 13.44 -7.74
N GLY A 17 -1.95 13.57 -7.82
CA GLY A 17 -2.86 12.85 -6.92
C GLY A 17 -2.75 11.33 -7.10
N ILE A 18 -2.91 10.61 -5.98
CA ILE A 18 -2.87 9.14 -5.95
C ILE A 18 -4.02 8.58 -6.80
N ARG A 19 -3.72 7.59 -7.63
CA ARG A 19 -4.69 6.84 -8.44
C ARG A 19 -4.27 5.38 -8.57
N ILE A 20 -5.22 4.50 -8.91
CA ILE A 20 -4.91 3.09 -9.22
C ILE A 20 -3.80 3.04 -10.29
N GLY A 21 -2.74 2.30 -10.00
CA GLY A 21 -1.58 2.17 -10.88
C GLY A 21 -0.50 3.25 -10.71
N GLN A 22 -0.74 4.32 -9.95
CA GLN A 22 0.24 5.36 -9.65
C GLN A 22 -0.02 5.95 -8.24
N ALA A 23 0.62 5.37 -7.23
CA ALA A 23 0.31 5.61 -5.84
C ALA A 23 1.50 6.23 -5.06
N GLY A 24 1.74 5.77 -3.83
CA GLY A 24 2.71 6.38 -2.91
C GLY A 24 4.16 6.13 -3.29
N GLU A 25 4.43 5.17 -4.17
CA GLU A 25 5.79 4.81 -4.62
C GLU A 25 6.56 6.01 -5.18
N PHE A 26 5.85 7.00 -5.72
CA PHE A 26 6.41 8.24 -6.26
C PHE A 26 6.53 9.36 -5.23
N ASP A 27 5.84 9.27 -4.09
CA ASP A 27 6.19 10.08 -2.91
C ASP A 27 7.50 9.59 -2.31
N TYR A 28 7.61 8.29 -2.06
CA TYR A 28 8.86 7.66 -1.62
C TYR A 28 10.03 7.98 -2.57
N SER A 29 9.87 7.72 -3.87
CA SER A 29 10.92 7.97 -4.85
C SER A 29 11.27 9.46 -4.93
N GLY A 30 10.27 10.35 -5.00
CA GLY A 30 10.48 11.79 -5.05
C GLY A 30 11.20 12.33 -3.82
N SER A 31 10.84 11.89 -2.62
CA SER A 31 11.54 12.24 -1.37
C SER A 31 13.00 11.80 -1.37
N GLN A 32 13.29 10.60 -1.87
CA GLN A 32 14.67 10.10 -2.00
C GLN A 32 15.50 10.92 -3.00
N VAL A 33 14.90 11.37 -4.12
CA VAL A 33 15.57 12.28 -5.07
C VAL A 33 15.90 13.61 -4.42
N LEU A 34 14.92 14.24 -3.76
CA LEU A 34 15.11 15.54 -3.11
C LEU A 34 16.23 15.46 -2.06
N LYS A 35 16.24 14.39 -1.27
CA LYS A 35 17.33 14.10 -0.33
C LYS A 35 18.68 13.99 -1.04
N ALA A 36 18.77 13.19 -2.11
CA ALA A 36 20.01 12.97 -2.85
C ALA A 36 20.59 14.28 -3.42
N LEU A 37 19.74 15.15 -3.98
CA LEU A 37 20.14 16.44 -4.55
C LEU A 37 20.57 17.44 -3.47
N LYS A 38 19.81 17.50 -2.36
CA LYS A 38 20.11 18.38 -1.22
C LYS A 38 21.46 18.08 -0.58
N GLU A 39 21.82 16.80 -0.44
CA GLU A 39 23.13 16.37 0.06
C GLU A 39 24.30 16.88 -0.81
N GLU A 40 24.08 17.13 -2.09
CA GLU A 40 25.09 17.69 -3.02
C GLU A 40 25.03 19.23 -3.13
N GLY A 41 24.16 19.88 -2.35
CA GLY A 41 23.97 21.33 -2.38
C GLY A 41 23.30 21.84 -3.67
N ILE A 42 22.58 20.99 -4.40
CA ILE A 42 21.80 21.37 -5.57
C ILE A 42 20.44 21.89 -5.10
N LYS A 43 20.07 23.09 -5.53
CA LYS A 43 18.77 23.68 -5.20
C LYS A 43 17.65 22.89 -5.86
N THR A 44 16.66 22.46 -5.09
CA THR A 44 15.55 21.64 -5.60
C THR A 44 14.29 22.47 -5.81
N ILE A 45 13.64 22.25 -6.95
CA ILE A 45 12.29 22.77 -7.23
C ILE A 45 11.41 21.56 -7.48
N LEU A 46 10.35 21.42 -6.69
CA LEU A 46 9.37 20.37 -6.87
C LEU A 46 8.07 20.97 -7.42
N ILE A 47 7.49 20.33 -8.44
CA ILE A 47 6.10 20.56 -8.83
C ILE A 47 5.30 19.29 -8.52
N ASN A 48 4.40 19.36 -7.56
CA ASN A 48 3.46 18.27 -7.25
C ASN A 48 2.20 18.85 -6.59
N PRO A 49 0.99 18.69 -7.17
CA PRO A 49 -0.25 19.19 -6.58
C PRO A 49 -0.71 18.38 -5.36
N ASN A 50 -0.15 17.18 -5.12
CA ASN A 50 -0.60 16.34 -4.02
C ASN A 50 -0.04 16.82 -2.68
N ILE A 51 -0.87 17.59 -1.97
CA ILE A 51 -0.53 18.21 -0.68
C ILE A 51 -0.33 17.20 0.45
N ALA A 52 -0.77 15.95 0.31
CA ALA A 52 -0.61 14.94 1.37
C ALA A 52 0.77 14.26 1.39
N THR A 53 1.64 14.58 0.43
CA THR A 53 2.93 13.89 0.25
C THR A 53 4.05 14.40 1.16
N ILE A 54 4.99 13.54 1.54
CA ILE A 54 6.19 13.97 2.29
C ILE A 54 7.13 14.78 1.39
N GLN A 55 7.24 14.47 0.10
CA GLN A 55 8.10 15.24 -0.82
C GLN A 55 7.71 16.73 -0.92
N THR A 56 6.45 17.10 -0.62
CA THR A 56 5.99 18.50 -0.59
C THR A 56 6.16 19.17 0.77
N ASP A 57 6.74 18.50 1.77
CA ASP A 57 7.13 19.15 3.01
C ASP A 57 8.34 20.08 2.81
N PRO A 58 8.34 21.30 3.39
CA PRO A 58 9.45 22.25 3.27
C PRO A 58 10.80 21.74 3.82
N GLU A 59 10.81 20.63 4.55
CA GLU A 59 12.04 20.02 5.06
C GLU A 59 12.89 19.37 3.97
N LEU A 60 12.25 18.87 2.91
CA LEU A 60 12.92 18.11 1.84
C LEU A 60 13.24 18.94 0.59
N SER A 61 12.42 19.92 0.24
CA SER A 61 12.62 20.74 -0.97
C SER A 61 12.80 22.22 -0.66
N ASP A 62 13.73 22.89 -1.35
CA ASP A 62 13.95 24.34 -1.22
C ASP A 62 12.76 25.16 -1.72
N GLN A 63 12.12 24.72 -2.82
CA GLN A 63 10.94 25.34 -3.40
C GLN A 63 9.91 24.26 -3.77
N VAL A 64 8.65 24.50 -3.41
CA VAL A 64 7.53 23.59 -3.68
C VAL A 64 6.42 24.36 -4.38
N TYR A 65 5.98 23.83 -5.52
CA TYR A 65 4.84 24.33 -6.29
C TYR A 65 3.72 23.29 -6.24
N LEU A 66 2.66 23.60 -5.48
CA LEU A 66 1.41 22.84 -5.47
C LEU A 66 0.55 23.20 -6.71
N LEU A 67 1.09 22.91 -7.89
CA LEU A 67 0.47 23.22 -9.19
C LEU A 67 0.20 21.93 -9.98
N PRO A 68 -0.77 21.91 -10.90
CA PRO A 68 -0.97 20.78 -11.80
C PRO A 68 0.30 20.45 -12.59
N VAL A 69 0.65 19.17 -12.67
CA VAL A 69 1.80 18.70 -13.46
C VAL A 69 1.39 18.59 -14.93
N ASN A 70 1.40 19.72 -15.64
CA ASN A 70 1.14 19.80 -17.07
C ASN A 70 2.07 20.83 -17.74
N VAL A 71 2.18 20.79 -19.06
CA VAL A 71 3.10 21.64 -19.84
C VAL A 71 2.95 23.12 -19.50
N LYS A 72 1.71 23.63 -19.38
CA LYS A 72 1.45 25.05 -19.08
C LYS A 72 2.11 25.48 -17.78
N TYR A 73 1.82 24.82 -16.67
CA TYR A 73 2.36 25.22 -15.37
C TYR A 73 3.85 24.89 -15.24
N VAL A 74 4.31 23.79 -15.84
CA VAL A 74 5.73 23.45 -15.83
C VAL A 74 6.55 24.48 -16.61
N GLU A 75 6.08 24.95 -17.78
CA GLU A 75 6.76 26.02 -18.53
C GLU A 75 6.80 27.32 -17.72
N GLU A 76 5.72 27.71 -17.03
CA GLU A 76 5.71 28.91 -16.18
C GLU A 76 6.72 28.82 -15.02
N VAL A 77 6.83 27.66 -14.38
CA VAL A 77 7.85 27.43 -13.34
C VAL A 77 9.25 27.45 -13.94
N ILE A 78 9.48 26.85 -15.12
CA ILE A 78 10.76 26.92 -15.83
C ILE A 78 11.13 28.38 -16.14
N LYS A 79 10.18 29.20 -16.64
CA LYS A 79 10.39 30.63 -16.91
C LYS A 79 10.83 31.40 -15.66
N LYS A 80 10.15 31.15 -14.55
CA LYS A 80 10.38 31.84 -13.27
C LYS A 80 11.69 31.40 -12.61
N GLU A 81 11.88 30.09 -12.49
CA GLU A 81 12.95 29.51 -11.68
C GLU A 81 14.26 29.29 -12.44
N LYS A 82 14.20 29.12 -13.77
CA LYS A 82 15.36 28.84 -14.64
C LYS A 82 16.25 27.71 -14.11
N PRO A 83 15.72 26.47 -13.97
CA PRO A 83 16.51 25.32 -13.53
C PRO A 83 17.55 24.91 -14.59
N ASP A 84 18.66 24.31 -14.18
CA ASP A 84 19.72 23.82 -15.09
C ASP A 84 19.38 22.45 -15.69
N GLY A 85 18.48 21.72 -15.04
CA GLY A 85 18.00 20.43 -15.52
C GLY A 85 16.71 19.97 -14.87
N ILE A 86 16.10 18.95 -15.48
CA ILE A 86 14.81 18.37 -15.10
C ILE A 86 14.94 16.86 -14.93
N LEU A 87 14.38 16.33 -13.83
CA LEU A 87 14.29 14.90 -13.56
C LEU A 87 12.87 14.39 -13.84
N LEU A 88 12.75 13.46 -14.79
CA LEU A 88 11.46 12.96 -15.29
C LEU A 88 11.14 11.54 -14.80
N ALA A 89 12.16 10.76 -14.42
CA ALA A 89 12.06 9.34 -14.11
C ALA A 89 11.41 9.01 -12.74
N PHE A 90 10.94 10.00 -11.98
CA PHE A 90 10.55 9.83 -10.57
C PHE A 90 9.09 10.20 -10.26
N GLY A 91 8.35 10.73 -11.23
CA GLY A 91 6.95 11.14 -11.09
C GLY A 91 5.96 10.24 -11.85
N GLY A 92 6.35 8.99 -12.11
CA GLY A 92 5.52 8.04 -12.86
C GLY A 92 5.22 8.50 -14.29
N GLN A 93 4.09 8.03 -14.84
CA GLN A 93 3.71 8.34 -16.21
C GLN A 93 3.42 9.84 -16.42
N THR A 94 2.90 10.51 -15.38
CA THR A 94 2.58 11.95 -15.44
C THR A 94 3.83 12.77 -15.79
N ALA A 95 4.95 12.52 -15.11
CA ALA A 95 6.20 13.23 -15.36
C ALA A 95 6.81 12.91 -16.72
N LEU A 96 6.78 11.64 -17.15
CA LEU A 96 7.29 11.23 -18.46
C LEU A 96 6.53 11.89 -19.60
N ASN A 97 5.18 11.84 -19.57
CA ASN A 97 4.34 12.43 -20.61
C ASN A 97 4.60 13.94 -20.75
N VAL A 98 4.65 14.67 -19.62
CA VAL A 98 4.97 16.10 -19.64
C VAL A 98 6.37 16.36 -20.18
N GLY A 99 7.35 15.51 -19.83
CA GLY A 99 8.71 15.60 -20.36
C GLY A 99 8.79 15.47 -21.88
N VAL A 100 8.09 14.47 -22.45
CA VAL A 100 7.98 14.26 -23.90
C VAL A 100 7.28 15.45 -24.56
N GLU A 101 6.13 15.88 -24.04
CA GLU A 101 5.39 17.03 -24.59
C GLU A 101 6.22 18.34 -24.55
N LEU A 102 7.03 18.57 -23.51
CA LEU A 102 7.94 19.72 -23.43
C LEU A 102 9.03 19.68 -24.51
N LYS A 103 9.53 18.48 -24.86
CA LYS A 103 10.49 18.30 -25.95
C LYS A 103 9.83 18.54 -27.30
N GLU A 104 8.66 17.95 -27.55
CA GLU A 104 7.90 18.11 -28.80
C GLU A 104 7.54 19.57 -29.09
N GLN A 105 7.19 20.34 -28.05
CA GLN A 105 6.92 21.78 -28.16
C GLN A 105 8.19 22.65 -28.20
N GLY A 106 9.38 22.06 -28.17
CA GLY A 106 10.66 22.77 -28.21
C GLY A 106 10.97 23.61 -26.97
N ILE A 107 10.22 23.41 -25.86
CA ILE A 107 10.34 24.19 -24.63
C ILE A 107 11.68 23.91 -23.93
N LEU A 108 12.09 22.65 -23.85
CA LEU A 108 13.37 22.28 -23.23
C LEU A 108 14.54 22.99 -23.93
N LYS A 109 14.52 23.04 -25.26
CA LYS A 109 15.52 23.75 -26.06
C LYS A 109 15.43 25.26 -25.92
N LYS A 110 14.22 25.82 -25.88
CA LYS A 110 13.96 27.27 -25.73
C LYS A 110 14.55 27.83 -24.43
N TYR A 111 14.54 27.05 -23.35
CA TYR A 111 15.03 27.46 -22.03
C TYR A 111 16.35 26.80 -21.62
N ASP A 112 17.01 26.06 -22.51
CA ASP A 112 18.26 25.33 -22.26
C ASP A 112 18.19 24.37 -21.05
N ILE A 113 17.08 23.63 -20.94
CA ILE A 113 16.84 22.70 -19.85
C ILE A 113 17.35 21.31 -20.23
N ARG A 114 18.31 20.80 -19.45
CA ARG A 114 18.87 19.45 -19.64
C ARG A 114 18.00 18.40 -18.96
N VAL A 115 17.76 17.28 -19.63
CA VAL A 115 17.12 16.12 -19.00
C VAL A 115 18.20 15.35 -18.25
N LEU A 116 18.01 15.16 -16.95
CA LEU A 116 18.97 14.49 -16.08
C LEU A 116 18.59 13.02 -15.89
N GLY A 117 19.56 12.11 -16.01
CA GLY A 117 19.34 10.65 -15.95
C GLY A 117 18.97 10.09 -17.33
N THR A 118 17.89 9.32 -17.39
CA THR A 118 17.43 8.68 -18.63
C THR A 118 17.13 9.71 -19.73
N PRO A 119 17.74 9.59 -20.92
CA PRO A 119 17.43 10.46 -22.06
C PRO A 119 15.96 10.35 -22.50
N ILE A 120 15.37 11.43 -23.00
CA ILE A 120 13.98 11.41 -23.51
C ILE A 120 13.82 10.43 -24.67
N GLU A 121 14.85 10.26 -25.50
CA GLU A 121 14.84 9.30 -26.61
C GLU A 121 14.64 7.87 -26.10
N ALA A 122 15.24 7.52 -24.95
CA ALA A 122 15.05 6.21 -24.35
C ALA A 122 13.61 6.04 -23.84
N ILE A 123 13.03 7.09 -23.24
CA ILE A 123 11.64 7.13 -22.79
C ILE A 123 10.68 6.94 -23.98
N GLU A 124 10.87 7.69 -25.07
CA GLU A 124 10.08 7.57 -26.30
C GLU A 124 10.14 6.14 -26.88
N VAL A 125 11.33 5.54 -26.91
CA VAL A 125 11.53 4.17 -27.42
C VAL A 125 10.83 3.13 -26.55
N THR A 126 10.80 3.30 -25.23
CA THR A 126 10.15 2.32 -24.33
C THR A 126 8.64 2.46 -24.27
N GLU A 127 8.10 3.65 -24.50
CA GLU A 127 6.66 3.93 -24.47
C GLU A 127 5.98 3.66 -25.84
N ASP A 128 6.71 3.80 -26.95
CA ASP A 128 6.22 3.44 -28.28
C ASP A 128 6.47 1.96 -28.60
N ARG A 129 5.40 1.22 -28.91
CA ARG A 129 5.49 -0.23 -29.13
C ARG A 129 6.33 -0.61 -30.34
N ASP A 130 6.29 0.15 -31.43
CA ASP A 130 7.04 -0.18 -32.65
C ASP A 130 8.54 0.11 -32.47
N LEU A 131 8.87 1.22 -31.82
CA LEU A 131 10.25 1.54 -31.44
C LEU A 131 10.80 0.52 -30.44
N PHE A 132 9.99 0.12 -29.46
CA PHE A 132 10.33 -0.91 -28.49
C PHE A 132 10.67 -2.24 -29.17
N VAL A 133 9.81 -2.74 -30.06
CA VAL A 133 10.05 -3.99 -30.81
C VAL A 133 11.36 -3.91 -31.62
N LYS A 134 11.62 -2.79 -32.29
CA LYS A 134 12.87 -2.58 -33.03
C LYS A 134 14.09 -2.59 -32.11
N ALA A 135 14.00 -1.95 -30.95
CA ALA A 135 15.07 -1.92 -29.95
C ALA A 135 15.35 -3.32 -29.36
N MET A 136 14.30 -4.07 -29.02
CA MET A 136 14.44 -5.44 -28.52
C MET A 136 15.07 -6.38 -29.55
N ASN A 137 14.62 -6.31 -30.82
CA ASN A 137 15.22 -7.08 -31.91
C ASN A 137 16.71 -6.75 -32.11
N LYS A 138 17.09 -5.47 -32.00
CA LYS A 138 18.50 -5.04 -32.06
C LYS A 138 19.33 -5.58 -30.89
N ALA A 139 18.73 -5.77 -29.72
CA ALA A 139 19.38 -6.30 -28.52
C ALA A 139 19.40 -7.84 -28.44
N ASP A 140 18.89 -8.53 -29.47
CA ASP A 140 18.64 -9.98 -29.46
C ASP A 140 17.82 -10.41 -28.23
N ALA A 141 16.71 -9.69 -28.02
CA ALA A 141 15.72 -9.97 -27.00
C ALA A 141 14.37 -10.15 -27.68
N LYS A 142 13.80 -11.35 -27.61
CA LYS A 142 12.55 -11.67 -28.31
C LYS A 142 11.37 -11.00 -27.62
N VAL A 143 10.43 -10.46 -28.41
CA VAL A 143 9.14 -9.93 -27.95
C VAL A 143 8.01 -10.79 -28.52
N CYS A 144 6.83 -10.74 -27.92
CA CYS A 144 5.67 -11.46 -28.47
C CYS A 144 5.41 -11.00 -29.91
N GLN A 145 5.20 -11.97 -30.80
CA GLN A 145 4.80 -11.65 -32.16
C GLN A 145 3.40 -11.02 -32.14
N SER A 146 3.24 -9.87 -32.81
CA SER A 146 1.96 -9.19 -32.90
C SER A 146 1.74 -8.65 -34.31
N LYS A 147 0.47 -8.61 -34.73
CA LYS A 147 0.08 -8.02 -36.01
C LYS A 147 -1.33 -7.46 -35.95
N ALA A 148 -1.43 -6.17 -36.23
CA ALA A 148 -2.71 -5.50 -36.41
C ALA A 148 -3.28 -5.87 -37.78
N VAL A 149 -4.54 -6.29 -37.81
CA VAL A 149 -5.24 -6.70 -39.04
C VAL A 149 -6.59 -6.00 -39.12
N THR A 150 -7.03 -5.70 -40.34
CA THR A 150 -8.29 -4.98 -40.58
C THR A 150 -9.32 -5.79 -41.36
N SER A 151 -9.03 -7.06 -41.65
CA SER A 151 -9.96 -7.95 -42.34
C SER A 151 -9.97 -9.36 -41.76
N TYR A 152 -11.12 -10.02 -41.87
CA TYR A 152 -11.26 -11.41 -41.40
C TYR A 152 -10.30 -12.37 -42.12
N LYS A 153 -10.13 -12.23 -43.44
CA LYS A 153 -9.21 -13.10 -44.21
C LYS A 153 -7.77 -12.95 -43.75
N GLU A 154 -7.35 -11.71 -43.49
CA GLU A 154 -6.02 -11.43 -42.94
C GLU A 154 -5.88 -11.99 -41.53
N ALA A 155 -6.91 -11.84 -40.68
CA ALA A 155 -6.91 -12.39 -39.33
C ALA A 155 -6.70 -13.91 -39.30
N ILE A 156 -7.38 -14.66 -40.19
CA ILE A 156 -7.19 -16.11 -40.28
C ILE A 156 -5.77 -16.47 -40.74
N LYS A 157 -5.24 -15.74 -41.73
CA LYS A 157 -3.86 -15.96 -42.20
C LYS A 157 -2.86 -15.75 -41.07
N VAL A 158 -3.00 -14.67 -40.30
CA VAL A 158 -2.14 -14.37 -39.15
C VAL A 158 -2.31 -15.42 -38.05
N ALA A 159 -3.53 -15.88 -37.78
CA ALA A 159 -3.75 -16.92 -36.78
C ALA A 159 -3.11 -18.27 -37.16
N GLN A 160 -3.12 -18.62 -38.45
CA GLN A 160 -2.44 -19.81 -38.96
C GLN A 160 -0.92 -19.66 -38.92
N GLU A 161 -0.42 -18.45 -39.18
CA GLU A 161 1.01 -18.12 -39.14
C GLU A 161 1.57 -18.16 -37.71
N PHE A 162 0.87 -17.56 -36.74
CA PHE A 162 1.32 -17.47 -35.35
C PHE A 162 1.08 -18.75 -34.56
N GLY A 163 0.04 -19.52 -34.89
CA GLY A 163 -0.34 -20.73 -34.16
C GLY A 163 -1.00 -20.45 -32.80
N PHE A 164 -1.75 -21.43 -32.28
CA PHE A 164 -2.50 -21.28 -31.02
C PHE A 164 -1.69 -21.75 -29.80
N PRO A 165 -1.93 -21.18 -28.59
CA PRO A 165 -2.94 -20.15 -28.29
C PRO A 165 -2.55 -18.74 -28.73
N LEU A 166 -3.57 -17.91 -29.02
CA LEU A 166 -3.42 -16.51 -29.45
C LEU A 166 -4.15 -15.57 -28.51
N MET A 167 -3.62 -14.36 -28.34
CA MET A 167 -4.35 -13.24 -27.77
C MET A 167 -4.95 -12.41 -28.90
N LEU A 168 -6.25 -12.20 -28.88
CA LEU A 168 -6.93 -11.27 -29.78
C LEU A 168 -7.31 -10.04 -28.97
N ARG A 169 -6.92 -8.84 -29.42
CA ARG A 169 -7.38 -7.57 -28.85
C ARG A 169 -8.17 -6.77 -29.87
N VAL A 170 -9.26 -6.16 -29.43
CA VAL A 170 -10.08 -5.32 -30.31
C VAL A 170 -9.64 -3.86 -30.20
N ALA A 171 -9.29 -3.25 -31.33
CA ALA A 171 -8.83 -1.88 -31.34
C ALA A 171 -9.93 -0.91 -30.88
N TYR A 172 -9.56 0.16 -30.18
CA TYR A 172 -10.47 1.21 -29.69
C TYR A 172 -11.65 0.69 -28.84
N THR A 173 -11.44 -0.40 -28.10
CA THR A 173 -12.40 -0.89 -27.11
C THR A 173 -11.85 -0.67 -25.70
N LEU A 174 -12.71 -0.17 -24.79
CA LEU A 174 -12.35 0.04 -23.40
C LEU A 174 -12.46 -1.29 -22.62
N GLY A 175 -11.52 -1.53 -21.69
CA GLY A 175 -11.57 -2.65 -20.74
C GLY A 175 -11.43 -4.04 -21.36
N GLY A 176 -10.73 -4.16 -22.51
CA GLY A 176 -10.54 -5.45 -23.18
C GLY A 176 -11.82 -6.07 -23.74
N ARG A 177 -12.88 -5.26 -23.93
CA ARG A 177 -14.17 -5.74 -24.44
C ARG A 177 -14.02 -6.36 -25.83
N GLY A 178 -14.29 -7.67 -25.93
CA GLY A 178 -14.13 -8.44 -27.18
C GLY A 178 -12.73 -9.02 -27.37
N SER A 179 -11.79 -8.72 -26.47
CA SER A 179 -10.45 -9.28 -26.44
C SER A 179 -10.43 -10.58 -25.62
N GLY A 180 -9.48 -11.46 -25.88
CA GLY A 180 -9.30 -12.67 -25.08
C GLY A 180 -8.27 -13.64 -25.66
N ILE A 181 -7.91 -14.60 -24.83
CA ILE A 181 -7.04 -15.72 -25.21
C ILE A 181 -7.88 -16.78 -25.90
N ILE A 182 -7.35 -17.32 -26.96
CA ILE A 182 -8.05 -18.21 -27.88
C ILE A 182 -7.15 -19.41 -28.13
N ASP A 183 -7.65 -20.61 -27.82
CA ASP A 183 -6.85 -21.85 -27.86
C ASP A 183 -7.01 -22.63 -29.18
N ASN A 184 -7.96 -22.24 -30.03
CA ASN A 184 -8.26 -22.97 -31.27
C ASN A 184 -8.88 -22.07 -32.35
N MET A 185 -8.80 -22.54 -33.59
CA MET A 185 -9.28 -21.80 -34.76
C MET A 185 -10.78 -21.51 -34.71
N LYS A 186 -11.61 -22.44 -34.22
CA LYS A 186 -13.07 -22.27 -34.21
C LYS A 186 -13.51 -21.11 -33.31
N ASP A 187 -12.91 -21.01 -32.12
CA ASP A 187 -13.14 -19.88 -31.22
C ASP A 187 -12.54 -18.58 -31.78
N PHE A 188 -11.38 -18.68 -32.47
CA PHE A 188 -10.75 -17.55 -33.15
C PHE A 188 -11.65 -16.93 -34.21
N GLU A 189 -12.23 -17.74 -35.10
CA GLU A 189 -13.13 -17.24 -36.14
C GLU A 189 -14.31 -16.46 -35.56
N ARG A 190 -14.90 -17.00 -34.48
CA ARG A 190 -16.02 -16.37 -33.78
C ARG A 190 -15.61 -15.04 -33.16
N MET A 191 -14.47 -15.01 -32.46
CA MET A 191 -13.98 -13.80 -31.80
C MET A 191 -13.45 -12.76 -32.79
N ALA A 192 -12.78 -13.16 -33.86
CA ALA A 192 -12.28 -12.24 -34.89
C ALA A 192 -13.42 -11.55 -35.65
N LYS A 193 -14.47 -12.29 -36.04
CA LYS A 193 -15.68 -11.69 -36.65
C LYS A 193 -16.33 -10.68 -35.71
N LYS A 194 -16.52 -11.07 -34.44
CA LYS A 194 -17.12 -10.22 -33.42
C LYS A 194 -16.23 -9.01 -33.12
N GLY A 195 -14.93 -9.21 -33.00
CA GLY A 195 -13.94 -8.18 -32.69
C GLY A 195 -13.82 -7.14 -33.78
N LEU A 196 -13.69 -7.55 -35.04
CA LEU A 196 -13.67 -6.63 -36.18
C LEU A 196 -14.96 -5.79 -36.25
N ALA A 197 -16.13 -6.42 -36.06
CA ALA A 197 -17.42 -5.73 -36.03
C ALA A 197 -17.58 -4.79 -34.81
N GLN A 198 -16.92 -5.08 -33.69
CA GLN A 198 -16.94 -4.26 -32.48
C GLN A 198 -15.94 -3.10 -32.52
N SER A 199 -14.87 -3.23 -33.29
CA SER A 199 -13.85 -2.19 -33.43
C SER A 199 -14.41 -1.01 -34.22
N ARG A 200 -14.27 0.20 -33.67
CA ARG A 200 -14.66 1.45 -34.35
C ARG A 200 -13.93 1.69 -35.66
N ILE A 201 -12.69 1.20 -35.77
CA ILE A 201 -11.84 1.30 -36.97
C ILE A 201 -11.71 -0.02 -37.73
N ASN A 202 -12.57 -0.99 -37.42
CA ASN A 202 -12.52 -2.35 -38.01
C ASN A 202 -11.13 -3.01 -37.95
N GLN A 203 -10.45 -2.94 -36.80
CA GLN A 203 -9.11 -3.47 -36.58
C GLN A 203 -9.08 -4.35 -35.32
N ILE A 204 -8.36 -5.45 -35.40
CA ILE A 204 -8.00 -6.28 -34.25
C ILE A 204 -6.48 -6.49 -34.25
N LEU A 205 -5.90 -6.60 -33.07
CA LEU A 205 -4.51 -6.99 -32.87
C LEU A 205 -4.48 -8.48 -32.52
N ILE A 206 -3.74 -9.27 -33.29
CA ILE A 206 -3.50 -10.68 -33.00
C ILE A 206 -2.09 -10.79 -32.47
N GLU A 207 -1.93 -11.42 -31.32
CA GLU A 207 -0.63 -11.63 -30.68
C GLU A 207 -0.44 -13.11 -30.31
N GLU A 208 0.81 -13.55 -30.32
CA GLU A 208 1.24 -14.76 -29.64
C GLU A 208 0.75 -14.74 -28.18
N SER A 209 0.09 -15.81 -27.71
CA SER A 209 -0.31 -15.90 -26.31
C SER A 209 0.81 -16.52 -25.48
N VAL A 210 1.26 -15.75 -24.51
CA VAL A 210 2.14 -16.22 -23.41
C VAL A 210 1.34 -16.44 -22.12
N TRP A 211 0.02 -16.59 -22.19
CA TRP A 211 -0.81 -16.85 -21.01
C TRP A 211 -0.37 -18.12 -20.30
N GLY A 212 -0.26 -18.05 -18.97
CA GLY A 212 0.18 -19.17 -18.16
C GLY A 212 1.70 -19.37 -18.12
N TRP A 213 2.49 -18.53 -18.82
CA TRP A 213 3.94 -18.48 -18.65
C TRP A 213 4.28 -17.83 -17.29
N LYS A 214 5.49 -18.07 -16.80
CA LYS A 214 5.99 -17.40 -15.60
C LYS A 214 6.24 -15.93 -15.93
N GLU A 215 5.85 -15.02 -15.05
CA GLU A 215 6.12 -13.58 -15.20
C GLU A 215 7.26 -13.19 -14.24
N ILE A 216 8.36 -12.70 -14.81
CA ILE A 216 9.61 -12.39 -14.11
C ILE A 216 9.97 -10.93 -14.34
N GLU A 217 10.36 -10.22 -13.29
CA GLU A 217 10.75 -8.81 -13.34
C GLU A 217 12.19 -8.65 -12.86
N TYR A 218 12.92 -7.72 -13.46
CA TYR A 218 14.27 -7.33 -13.06
C TYR A 218 14.35 -5.82 -12.89
N GLU A 219 14.83 -5.37 -11.74
CA GLU A 219 15.25 -3.98 -11.54
C GLU A 219 16.72 -3.84 -11.93
N VAL A 220 16.99 -2.96 -12.89
CA VAL A 220 18.31 -2.80 -13.49
C VAL A 220 18.82 -1.41 -13.20
N VAL A 221 20.07 -1.31 -12.73
CA VAL A 221 20.74 -0.03 -12.48
C VAL A 221 21.89 0.13 -13.46
N ARG A 222 22.02 1.31 -14.07
CA ARG A 222 23.10 1.62 -15.01
C ARG A 222 23.64 3.03 -14.83
N ASP A 223 24.97 3.17 -14.79
CA ASP A 223 25.65 4.48 -14.76
C ASP A 223 26.25 4.90 -16.11
N SER A 224 26.83 6.11 -16.13
CA SER A 224 27.46 6.70 -17.32
C SER A 224 28.75 6.00 -17.75
N ALA A 225 29.44 5.34 -16.82
CA ALA A 225 30.59 4.48 -17.07
C ALA A 225 30.21 3.09 -17.60
N ASN A 226 28.92 2.84 -17.83
CA ASN A 226 28.38 1.58 -18.35
C ASN A 226 28.48 0.38 -17.40
N ASN A 227 28.70 0.64 -16.10
CA ASN A 227 28.43 -0.33 -15.04
C ASN A 227 26.93 -0.59 -15.04
N CYS A 228 26.53 -1.86 -15.11
CA CYS A 228 25.14 -2.26 -15.27
C CYS A 228 24.92 -3.63 -14.62
N PHE A 229 23.98 -3.71 -13.69
CA PHE A 229 23.73 -4.90 -12.89
C PHE A 229 22.26 -5.03 -12.50
N ILE A 230 21.90 -6.22 -12.02
CA ILE A 230 20.56 -6.52 -11.51
C ILE A 230 20.50 -6.24 -10.01
N ASN A 231 19.68 -5.26 -9.61
CA ASN A 231 19.47 -4.99 -8.20
C ASN A 231 18.56 -6.02 -7.54
N CYS A 232 17.43 -6.31 -8.17
CA CYS A 232 16.43 -7.24 -7.65
C CYS A 232 15.83 -8.01 -8.82
N ASN A 233 15.53 -9.28 -8.57
CA ASN A 233 14.73 -10.10 -9.47
C ASN A 233 13.50 -10.59 -8.71
N MET A 234 12.35 -10.55 -9.37
CA MET A 234 11.05 -10.84 -8.79
C MET A 234 10.34 -11.89 -9.63
N GLU A 235 9.70 -12.85 -8.97
CA GLU A 235 8.87 -13.87 -9.61
C GLU A 235 7.41 -13.67 -9.19
N ASN A 236 6.53 -13.57 -10.18
CA ASN A 236 5.10 -13.46 -9.93
C ASN A 236 4.55 -14.85 -9.60
N PHE A 237 3.81 -14.94 -8.49
CA PHE A 237 3.05 -16.15 -8.13
C PHE A 237 1.91 -16.38 -9.12
N ASP A 238 1.25 -15.29 -9.52
CA ASP A 238 0.25 -15.29 -10.57
C ASP A 238 0.95 -15.29 -11.94
N PRO A 239 0.47 -16.10 -12.91
CA PRO A 239 1.08 -16.22 -14.23
C PRO A 239 0.82 -14.99 -15.11
N VAL A 240 1.54 -14.92 -16.25
CA VAL A 240 1.27 -13.92 -17.29
C VAL A 240 -0.20 -13.91 -17.69
N GLY A 241 -0.77 -12.71 -17.70
CA GLY A 241 -2.19 -12.43 -17.94
C GLY A 241 -2.87 -11.73 -16.77
N ILE A 242 -2.24 -11.73 -15.60
CA ILE A 242 -2.56 -10.89 -14.45
C ILE A 242 -1.43 -9.88 -14.30
N HIS A 243 -1.77 -8.58 -14.30
CA HIS A 243 -0.77 -7.52 -14.25
C HIS A 243 0.10 -7.66 -12.99
N THR A 244 1.40 -7.38 -13.04
CA THR A 244 2.33 -7.46 -11.89
C THR A 244 1.82 -6.72 -10.64
N GLY A 245 1.30 -5.51 -10.81
CA GLY A 245 0.54 -4.76 -9.79
C GLY A 245 -0.70 -5.45 -9.18
N GLU A 246 -1.36 -6.37 -9.89
CA GLU A 246 -2.46 -7.25 -9.42
C GLU A 246 -1.97 -8.62 -8.94
N SER A 247 -0.71 -8.96 -9.18
CA SER A 247 -0.14 -10.26 -8.84
C SER A 247 0.43 -10.27 -7.43
N ILE A 248 0.37 -11.46 -6.80
CA ILE A 248 1.29 -11.77 -5.69
C ILE A 248 2.70 -11.92 -6.27
N VAL A 249 3.70 -11.30 -5.64
CA VAL A 249 5.08 -11.28 -6.15
C VAL A 249 6.05 -11.67 -5.04
N VAL A 250 7.04 -12.50 -5.35
CA VAL A 250 8.12 -12.89 -4.43
C VAL A 250 9.47 -12.38 -4.91
N ALA A 251 10.32 -11.96 -3.98
CA ALA A 251 11.73 -11.67 -4.21
C ALA A 251 12.63 -12.46 -3.23
N PRO A 252 13.75 -13.05 -3.69
CA PRO A 252 14.13 -13.23 -5.09
C PRO A 252 13.21 -14.24 -5.83
N SER A 253 13.44 -14.46 -7.13
CA SER A 253 12.83 -15.58 -7.86
C SER A 253 13.19 -16.94 -7.24
N GLN A 254 12.27 -17.90 -7.32
CA GLN A 254 12.32 -19.18 -6.61
C GLN A 254 12.45 -20.38 -7.53
N THR A 255 11.91 -20.29 -8.76
CA THR A 255 11.76 -21.45 -9.65
C THR A 255 12.61 -21.36 -10.91
N LEU A 256 13.53 -20.40 -10.97
CA LEU A 256 14.51 -20.29 -12.04
C LEU A 256 15.74 -21.14 -11.74
N THR A 257 16.20 -21.88 -12.73
CA THR A 257 17.55 -22.43 -12.72
C THR A 257 18.58 -21.30 -12.87
N ASN A 258 19.82 -21.54 -12.43
CA ASN A 258 20.91 -20.57 -12.59
C ASN A 258 21.12 -20.16 -14.07
N GLU A 259 20.91 -21.09 -15.00
CA GLU A 259 21.02 -20.82 -16.42
C GLU A 259 19.91 -19.88 -16.92
N GLU A 260 18.66 -20.12 -16.52
CA GLU A 260 17.54 -19.24 -16.85
C GLU A 260 17.71 -17.84 -16.24
N TYR A 261 18.16 -17.77 -14.98
CA TYR A 261 18.50 -16.51 -14.32
C TYR A 261 19.54 -15.72 -15.12
N HIS A 262 20.68 -16.33 -15.45
CA HIS A 262 21.74 -15.63 -16.20
C HIS A 262 21.36 -15.31 -17.64
N MET A 263 20.51 -16.12 -18.27
CA MET A 263 19.95 -15.84 -19.58
C MET A 263 19.13 -14.53 -19.54
N LEU A 264 18.17 -14.43 -18.61
CA LEU A 264 17.32 -13.24 -18.46
C LEU A 264 18.15 -12.03 -18.03
N ARG A 265 19.01 -12.17 -17.00
CA ARG A 265 19.94 -11.13 -16.54
C ARG A 265 20.80 -10.57 -17.68
N SER A 266 21.39 -11.44 -18.50
CA SER A 266 22.24 -11.01 -19.61
C SER A 266 21.42 -10.30 -20.69
N ALA A 267 20.21 -10.76 -20.98
CA ALA A 267 19.28 -10.08 -21.88
C ALA A 267 18.91 -8.68 -21.34
N SER A 268 18.62 -8.55 -20.04
CA SER A 268 18.30 -7.28 -19.40
C SER A 268 19.43 -6.29 -19.57
N ILE A 269 20.66 -6.68 -19.21
CA ILE A 269 21.83 -5.80 -19.32
C ILE A 269 22.07 -5.37 -20.77
N ARG A 270 21.92 -6.27 -21.76
CA ARG A 270 22.05 -5.90 -23.19
C ARG A 270 21.00 -4.89 -23.62
N VAL A 271 19.74 -5.13 -23.26
CA VAL A 271 18.60 -4.25 -23.60
C VAL A 271 18.81 -2.87 -22.99
N ILE A 272 19.06 -2.78 -21.69
CA ILE A 272 19.20 -1.49 -20.98
C ILE A 272 20.41 -0.69 -21.50
N ARG A 273 21.52 -1.36 -21.80
CA ARG A 273 22.67 -0.73 -22.47
C ARG A 273 22.32 -0.21 -23.86
N GLY A 274 21.57 -0.98 -24.65
CA GLY A 274 21.14 -0.61 -25.99
C GLY A 274 20.19 0.60 -26.02
N LEU A 275 19.37 0.75 -24.99
CA LEU A 275 18.47 1.89 -24.79
C LEU A 275 19.19 3.15 -24.28
N GLY A 276 20.38 3.01 -23.70
CA GLY A 276 21.16 4.14 -23.19
C GLY A 276 20.64 4.71 -21.86
N ILE A 277 19.84 3.96 -21.11
CA ILE A 277 19.27 4.37 -19.83
C ILE A 277 20.38 4.66 -18.81
N ILE A 278 20.25 5.76 -18.05
CA ILE A 278 21.15 6.16 -16.95
C ILE A 278 20.30 6.39 -15.71
N GLY A 279 20.57 5.65 -14.64
CA GLY A 279 19.72 5.57 -13.47
C GLY A 279 19.20 4.15 -13.29
N GLU A 280 17.89 4.01 -13.20
CA GLU A 280 17.18 2.77 -12.92
C GLU A 280 16.05 2.53 -13.93
N CYS A 281 15.75 1.26 -14.18
CA CYS A 281 14.59 0.83 -14.93
C CYS A 281 14.16 -0.60 -14.58
N ASN A 282 12.87 -0.88 -14.75
CA ASN A 282 12.29 -2.22 -14.63
C ASN A 282 12.15 -2.87 -16.02
N ILE A 283 12.45 -4.16 -16.13
CA ILE A 283 12.20 -4.97 -17.33
C ILE A 283 11.44 -6.24 -16.98
N GLN A 284 10.43 -6.58 -17.79
CA GLN A 284 9.52 -7.69 -17.54
C GLN A 284 9.64 -8.77 -18.61
N TYR A 285 9.54 -10.03 -18.19
CA TYR A 285 9.66 -11.22 -19.02
C TYR A 285 8.50 -12.18 -18.80
N ALA A 286 8.03 -12.77 -19.90
CA ALA A 286 7.32 -14.04 -19.87
C ALA A 286 8.33 -15.17 -20.12
N LEU A 287 8.47 -16.12 -19.20
CA LEU A 287 9.33 -17.31 -19.35
C LEU A 287 8.48 -18.58 -19.46
N ASN A 288 8.72 -19.38 -20.49
CA ASN A 288 8.03 -20.64 -20.69
C ASN A 288 8.35 -21.62 -19.55
N PRO A 289 7.36 -22.19 -18.85
CA PRO A 289 7.62 -23.10 -17.73
C PRO A 289 8.21 -24.47 -18.15
N PHE A 290 8.25 -24.77 -19.45
CA PHE A 290 8.71 -26.05 -20.00
C PHE A 290 9.92 -25.93 -20.94
N SER A 291 10.44 -24.72 -21.17
CA SER A 291 11.59 -24.47 -22.04
C SER A 291 12.31 -23.18 -21.66
N LYS A 292 13.45 -22.89 -22.30
CA LYS A 292 14.20 -21.64 -22.10
C LYS A 292 13.70 -20.49 -22.97
N GLU A 293 12.55 -20.65 -23.61
CA GLU A 293 11.98 -19.57 -24.41
C GLU A 293 11.42 -18.47 -23.50
N PHE A 294 11.78 -17.23 -23.80
CA PHE A 294 11.23 -16.06 -23.13
C PHE A 294 10.73 -15.02 -24.13
N ARG A 295 9.89 -14.10 -23.65
CA ARG A 295 9.50 -12.88 -24.35
C ARG A 295 9.68 -11.69 -23.41
N VAL A 296 10.29 -10.61 -23.88
CA VAL A 296 10.27 -9.31 -23.19
C VAL A 296 8.87 -8.73 -23.35
N ILE A 297 8.23 -8.40 -22.23
CA ILE A 297 6.88 -7.82 -22.20
C ILE A 297 7.00 -6.31 -22.41
N GLU A 298 7.74 -5.64 -21.54
CA GLU A 298 7.97 -4.20 -21.53
C GLU A 298 9.26 -3.82 -20.77
N VAL A 299 9.69 -2.58 -20.95
CA VAL A 299 10.73 -1.91 -20.14
C VAL A 299 10.16 -0.58 -19.67
N ASN A 300 10.19 -0.34 -18.37
CA ASN A 300 9.80 0.93 -17.78
C ASN A 300 11.07 1.74 -17.49
N ALA A 301 11.38 2.74 -18.33
CA ALA A 301 12.61 3.54 -18.24
C ALA A 301 12.58 4.61 -17.11
N ARG A 302 12.02 4.24 -15.97
CA ARG A 302 11.77 5.09 -14.80
C ARG A 302 11.61 4.24 -13.54
N LEU A 303 11.62 4.93 -12.40
CA LEU A 303 11.18 4.34 -11.14
C LEU A 303 9.72 3.88 -11.26
N SER A 304 9.41 2.82 -10.53
CA SER A 304 8.15 2.08 -10.59
C SER A 304 7.74 1.61 -9.20
N ARG A 305 6.54 1.03 -9.08
CA ARG A 305 6.13 0.32 -7.87
C ARG A 305 7.08 -0.85 -7.57
N SER A 306 7.47 -1.59 -8.61
CA SER A 306 8.45 -2.69 -8.51
C SER A 306 9.80 -2.18 -7.99
N SER A 307 10.23 -0.97 -8.36
CA SER A 307 11.47 -0.36 -7.85
C SER A 307 11.37 0.04 -6.36
N ALA A 308 10.21 0.53 -5.92
CA ALA A 308 9.97 0.81 -4.50
C ALA A 308 9.97 -0.49 -3.70
N LEU A 309 9.23 -1.51 -4.16
CA LEU A 309 9.24 -2.86 -3.59
C LEU A 309 10.65 -3.44 -3.51
N ALA A 310 11.43 -3.38 -4.60
CA ALA A 310 12.80 -3.86 -4.64
C ALA A 310 13.73 -3.09 -3.69
N SER A 311 13.55 -1.77 -3.56
CA SER A 311 14.34 -0.99 -2.61
C SER A 311 14.09 -1.44 -1.18
N LYS A 312 12.83 -1.71 -0.82
CA LYS A 312 12.48 -2.25 0.51
C LYS A 312 12.93 -3.69 0.67
N ALA A 313 12.81 -4.52 -0.37
CA ALA A 313 13.18 -5.92 -0.31
C ALA A 313 14.68 -6.11 -0.11
N THR A 314 15.49 -5.35 -0.84
CA THR A 314 16.95 -5.49 -0.84
C THR A 314 17.64 -4.61 0.20
N GLY A 315 17.02 -3.49 0.60
CA GLY A 315 17.65 -2.40 1.35
C GLY A 315 18.41 -1.41 0.46
N TYR A 316 18.53 -1.68 -0.85
CA TYR A 316 19.26 -0.81 -1.77
C TYR A 316 18.37 0.37 -2.23
N PRO A 317 18.73 1.65 -1.97
CA PRO A 317 17.83 2.77 -2.22
C PRO A 317 17.86 3.22 -3.69
N LEU A 318 17.10 2.54 -4.56
CA LEU A 318 17.15 2.71 -6.02
C LEU A 318 16.94 4.15 -6.48
N ALA A 319 15.91 4.84 -5.97
CA ALA A 319 15.60 6.21 -6.35
C ALA A 319 16.72 7.21 -5.98
N TYR A 320 17.32 7.04 -4.80
CA TYR A 320 18.44 7.87 -4.36
C TYR A 320 19.69 7.63 -5.20
N ILE A 321 20.02 6.37 -5.50
CA ILE A 321 21.15 6.06 -6.38
C ILE A 321 20.89 6.60 -7.78
N ALA A 322 19.71 6.36 -8.36
CA ALA A 322 19.35 6.86 -9.68
C ALA A 322 19.46 8.40 -9.76
N ALA A 323 19.09 9.13 -8.70
CA ALA A 323 19.26 10.58 -8.63
C ALA A 323 20.74 11.00 -8.62
N LYS A 324 21.61 10.30 -7.88
CA LYS A 324 23.06 10.56 -7.89
C LYS A 324 23.67 10.26 -9.25
N LEU A 325 23.25 9.19 -9.92
CA LEU A 325 23.69 8.87 -11.30
C LEU A 325 23.23 9.94 -12.30
N ALA A 326 22.01 10.47 -12.14
CA ALA A 326 21.46 11.52 -12.99
C ALA A 326 22.25 12.84 -12.96
N ILE A 327 23.00 13.09 -11.88
CA ILE A 327 23.89 14.26 -11.72
C ILE A 327 25.37 13.92 -11.96
N GLY A 328 25.66 12.75 -12.52
CA GLY A 328 26.97 12.40 -13.08
C GLY A 328 27.89 11.57 -12.20
N TYR A 329 27.43 11.07 -11.03
CA TYR A 329 28.18 10.06 -10.29
C TYR A 329 28.22 8.72 -11.04
N ASN A 330 29.25 7.92 -10.78
CA ASN A 330 29.29 6.52 -11.14
C ASN A 330 29.08 5.63 -9.90
N LEU A 331 28.62 4.40 -10.11
CA LEU A 331 28.21 3.49 -9.03
C LEU A 331 29.32 3.17 -8.03
N HIS A 332 30.57 3.07 -8.50
CA HIS A 332 31.73 2.76 -7.66
C HIS A 332 32.12 3.91 -6.71
N GLU A 333 31.58 5.10 -6.91
CA GLU A 333 31.87 6.30 -6.12
C GLU A 333 30.86 6.50 -4.99
N LEU A 334 29.68 5.91 -5.15
CA LEU A 334 28.60 5.96 -4.18
C LEU A 334 28.82 4.88 -3.13
N LYS A 335 28.70 5.24 -1.86
CA LYS A 335 28.77 4.27 -0.76
C LYS A 335 27.42 3.59 -0.55
N ASN A 336 27.45 2.30 -0.22
CA ASN A 336 26.30 1.61 0.32
C ASN A 336 26.07 2.09 1.76
N LYS A 337 24.97 2.80 2.01
CA LYS A 337 24.63 3.36 3.33
C LYS A 337 24.32 2.28 4.38
N ILE A 338 23.89 1.08 3.95
CA ILE A 338 23.54 -0.01 4.87
C ILE A 338 24.79 -0.63 5.51
N THR A 339 25.88 -0.78 4.77
CA THR A 339 27.15 -1.33 5.30
C THR A 339 28.13 -0.26 5.71
N GLY A 340 28.09 0.92 5.08
CA GLY A 340 29.03 2.03 5.28
C GLY A 340 30.44 1.81 4.71
N VAL A 341 30.77 0.57 4.31
CA VAL A 341 32.13 0.15 3.90
C VAL A 341 32.21 -0.36 2.47
N THR A 342 31.08 -0.72 1.85
CA THR A 342 31.03 -1.14 0.43
C THR A 342 30.52 -0.02 -0.48
N THR A 343 30.67 -0.17 -1.79
CA THR A 343 30.13 0.78 -2.79
C THR A 343 28.70 0.39 -3.19
N ALA A 344 28.04 1.22 -3.98
CA ALA A 344 26.74 0.93 -4.59
C ALA A 344 26.86 0.02 -5.84
N CYS A 345 28.07 -0.37 -6.26
CA CYS A 345 28.29 -1.14 -7.48
C CYS A 345 28.30 -2.67 -7.22
N PHE A 346 27.16 -3.25 -6.84
CA PHE A 346 27.03 -4.68 -6.54
C PHE A 346 25.59 -5.18 -6.75
N GLU A 347 25.40 -6.50 -6.90
CA GLU A 347 24.08 -7.13 -6.89
C GLU A 347 23.75 -7.59 -5.46
N PRO A 348 22.65 -7.11 -4.84
CA PRO A 348 22.24 -7.57 -3.52
C PRO A 348 22.01 -9.08 -3.41
N ALA A 349 22.31 -9.63 -2.23
CA ALA A 349 22.02 -11.01 -1.85
C ALA A 349 21.10 -11.03 -0.63
N LEU A 350 20.02 -11.81 -0.69
CA LEU A 350 18.99 -11.89 0.35
C LEU A 350 19.02 -13.28 0.97
N ASP A 351 19.14 -13.37 2.30
CA ASP A 351 19.04 -14.60 3.10
C ASP A 351 17.64 -14.81 3.71
N TYR A 352 16.67 -14.12 3.12
CA TYR A 352 15.25 -14.12 3.42
C TYR A 352 14.44 -14.02 2.12
N LEU A 353 13.13 -14.20 2.25
CA LEU A 353 12.15 -13.99 1.21
C LEU A 353 11.35 -12.73 1.52
N VAL A 354 10.92 -12.09 0.45
CA VAL A 354 9.99 -10.97 0.48
C VAL A 354 8.79 -11.33 -0.36
N LEU A 355 7.58 -11.08 0.16
CA LEU A 355 6.35 -11.35 -0.56
C LEU A 355 5.45 -10.12 -0.53
N LYS A 356 5.04 -9.68 -1.72
CA LYS A 356 4.05 -8.64 -1.92
C LYS A 356 2.69 -9.24 -2.25
N ILE A 357 1.62 -8.70 -1.64
CA ILE A 357 0.23 -8.97 -2.04
C ILE A 357 -0.47 -7.64 -2.33
N PRO A 358 -1.17 -7.50 -3.46
CA PRO A 358 -1.98 -6.33 -3.73
C PRO A 358 -3.18 -6.24 -2.77
N ARG A 359 -3.66 -5.02 -2.53
CA ARG A 359 -4.83 -4.72 -1.72
C ARG A 359 -5.98 -4.24 -2.59
N TRP A 360 -7.15 -4.87 -2.50
CA TRP A 360 -8.33 -4.55 -3.31
C TRP A 360 -9.55 -4.12 -2.49
N ASP A 361 -10.22 -3.04 -2.87
CA ASP A 361 -11.45 -2.55 -2.25
C ASP A 361 -12.70 -2.76 -3.14
N LEU A 362 -12.69 -3.82 -3.95
CA LEU A 362 -13.71 -4.08 -4.97
C LEU A 362 -15.13 -4.23 -4.41
N THR A 363 -15.27 -4.64 -3.14
CA THR A 363 -16.57 -4.74 -2.45
C THR A 363 -17.27 -3.40 -2.26
N LYS A 364 -16.55 -2.27 -2.34
CA LYS A 364 -17.13 -0.92 -2.31
C LYS A 364 -17.87 -0.57 -3.61
N PHE A 365 -17.67 -1.35 -4.69
CA PHE A 365 -18.24 -1.08 -6.01
C PHE A 365 -19.20 -2.21 -6.45
N GLN A 366 -20.51 -2.06 -6.19
CA GLN A 366 -21.50 -3.13 -6.42
C GLN A 366 -21.55 -3.69 -7.85
N LYS A 367 -21.24 -2.87 -8.87
CA LYS A 367 -21.32 -3.25 -10.30
C LYS A 367 -19.94 -3.53 -10.92
N VAL A 368 -18.87 -3.57 -10.13
CA VAL A 368 -17.52 -3.81 -10.67
C VAL A 368 -17.31 -5.31 -10.92
N ASP A 369 -16.66 -5.62 -12.03
CA ASP A 369 -16.14 -6.96 -12.26
C ASP A 369 -14.96 -7.22 -11.32
N ARG A 370 -15.10 -8.23 -10.44
CA ARG A 370 -14.07 -8.62 -9.46
C ARG A 370 -12.94 -9.46 -10.05
N ARG A 371 -13.03 -9.87 -11.32
CA ARG A 371 -11.95 -10.60 -11.97
C ARG A 371 -10.70 -9.72 -12.08
N ILE A 372 -9.56 -10.29 -11.72
CA ILE A 372 -8.25 -9.65 -11.89
C ILE A 372 -7.62 -10.14 -13.19
N GLY A 373 -6.76 -9.32 -13.80
CA GLY A 373 -6.18 -9.57 -15.11
C GLY A 373 -5.15 -8.50 -15.45
N SER A 374 -4.96 -8.21 -16.74
CA SER A 374 -3.94 -7.27 -17.20
C SER A 374 -4.21 -5.79 -16.86
N GLN A 375 -5.39 -5.45 -16.35
CA GLN A 375 -5.71 -4.10 -15.90
C GLN A 375 -5.70 -4.04 -14.38
N MET A 376 -4.91 -3.11 -13.84
CA MET A 376 -4.86 -2.86 -12.40
C MET A 376 -6.20 -2.36 -11.84
N LYS A 377 -6.55 -2.88 -10.66
CA LYS A 377 -7.71 -2.54 -9.83
C LYS A 377 -7.35 -2.48 -8.33
N SER A 378 -6.16 -2.93 -7.95
CA SER A 378 -5.63 -2.82 -6.59
C SER A 378 -5.41 -1.34 -6.25
N VAL A 379 -5.67 -1.01 -4.98
CA VAL A 379 -5.66 0.35 -4.43
C VAL A 379 -4.44 0.60 -3.53
N GLY A 380 -3.59 -0.42 -3.38
CA GLY A 380 -2.38 -0.42 -2.57
C GLY A 380 -1.78 -1.82 -2.54
N GLU A 381 -0.77 -2.01 -1.70
CA GLU A 381 -0.10 -3.29 -1.53
C GLU A 381 0.51 -3.42 -0.13
N VAL A 382 0.84 -4.66 0.22
CA VAL A 382 1.57 -5.01 1.45
C VAL A 382 2.81 -5.79 1.09
N MET A 383 3.84 -5.68 1.92
CA MET A 383 5.04 -6.48 1.80
C MET A 383 5.30 -7.20 3.13
N ALA A 384 5.74 -8.46 3.07
CA ALA A 384 6.17 -9.20 4.25
C ALA A 384 7.54 -9.81 4.02
N ILE A 385 8.32 -9.91 5.10
CA ILE A 385 9.67 -10.45 5.10
C ILE A 385 9.76 -11.62 6.09
N GLY A 386 10.49 -12.67 5.73
CA GLY A 386 10.59 -13.90 6.51
C GLY A 386 11.49 -14.91 5.81
N ARG A 387 11.87 -15.99 6.49
CA ARG A 387 12.90 -16.91 5.97
C ARG A 387 12.35 -18.14 5.25
N THR A 388 11.02 -18.24 5.14
CA THR A 388 10.32 -19.27 4.38
C THR A 388 9.15 -18.65 3.63
N PHE A 389 8.75 -19.27 2.51
CA PHE A 389 7.60 -18.79 1.73
C PHE A 389 6.31 -18.84 2.56
N GLU A 390 6.15 -19.91 3.34
CA GLU A 390 5.00 -20.10 4.21
C GLU A 390 4.89 -18.98 5.26
N GLU A 391 6.02 -18.59 5.87
CA GLU A 391 6.07 -17.48 6.82
C GLU A 391 5.63 -16.15 6.17
N VAL A 392 6.25 -15.77 5.05
CA VAL A 392 5.98 -14.48 4.40
C VAL A 392 4.57 -14.38 3.86
N LEU A 393 4.02 -15.46 3.30
CA LEU A 393 2.65 -15.48 2.81
C LEU A 393 1.66 -15.22 3.95
N GLN A 394 1.81 -15.91 5.08
CA GLN A 394 0.86 -15.77 6.17
C GLN A 394 0.95 -14.39 6.84
N LYS A 395 2.14 -13.81 6.95
CA LYS A 395 2.34 -12.42 7.38
C LYS A 395 1.63 -11.45 6.42
N ALA A 396 1.91 -11.56 5.11
CA ALA A 396 1.35 -10.67 4.11
C ALA A 396 -0.18 -10.72 4.08
N VAL A 397 -0.79 -11.91 4.22
CA VAL A 397 -2.25 -12.04 4.28
C VAL A 397 -2.85 -11.29 5.46
N ARG A 398 -2.21 -11.31 6.63
CA ARG A 398 -2.66 -10.55 7.81
C ARG A 398 -2.50 -9.03 7.63
N MET A 399 -1.45 -8.61 6.91
CA MET A 399 -1.16 -7.22 6.62
C MET A 399 -2.19 -6.55 5.71
N LEU A 400 -2.92 -7.32 4.88
CA LEU A 400 -3.94 -6.79 3.96
C LEU A 400 -5.10 -6.05 4.64
N ASP A 401 -5.31 -6.26 5.94
CA ASP A 401 -6.42 -5.69 6.70
C ASP A 401 -7.79 -5.89 6.02
N ILE A 402 -8.04 -7.15 5.64
CA ILE A 402 -9.29 -7.66 5.06
C ILE A 402 -10.03 -8.63 6.01
N GLY A 403 -9.67 -8.64 7.29
CA GLY A 403 -10.25 -9.53 8.31
C GLY A 403 -9.76 -10.98 8.28
N MET A 404 -8.79 -11.31 7.41
CA MET A 404 -8.20 -12.65 7.32
C MET A 404 -7.11 -12.84 8.38
N LYS A 405 -7.11 -14.00 9.06
CA LYS A 405 -6.14 -14.34 10.11
C LYS A 405 -4.84 -14.94 9.56
N GLY A 406 -4.83 -15.33 8.29
CA GLY A 406 -3.71 -15.90 7.54
C GLY A 406 -4.24 -16.67 6.33
N PHE A 407 -3.48 -17.61 5.77
CA PHE A 407 -3.92 -18.37 4.59
C PHE A 407 -5.09 -19.33 4.88
N VAL A 408 -5.16 -19.84 6.11
CA VAL A 408 -6.17 -20.78 6.61
C VAL A 408 -6.74 -20.30 7.94
N ALA A 409 -7.79 -20.98 8.42
CA ALA A 409 -8.57 -20.61 9.62
C ALA A 409 -9.29 -19.25 9.49
N ASN A 410 -9.87 -18.96 8.32
CA ASN A 410 -10.64 -17.73 8.06
C ASN A 410 -12.16 -17.96 8.16
N ASN A 411 -12.94 -16.89 8.30
CA ASN A 411 -14.40 -16.92 8.24
C ASN A 411 -14.85 -16.57 6.81
N LEU A 412 -14.45 -17.38 5.83
CA LEU A 412 -14.83 -17.19 4.43
C LEU A 412 -15.89 -18.22 4.06
N GLU A 413 -16.97 -17.77 3.41
CA GLU A 413 -17.98 -18.68 2.88
C GLU A 413 -17.39 -19.61 1.81
N ASN A 414 -17.67 -20.91 1.97
CA ASN A 414 -17.25 -21.95 1.06
C ASN A 414 -18.12 -21.94 -0.20
N ILE A 415 -17.53 -22.28 -1.35
CA ILE A 415 -18.30 -22.51 -2.59
C ILE A 415 -18.80 -23.95 -2.56
N GLU A 416 -20.09 -24.19 -2.42
CA GLU A 416 -20.61 -25.55 -2.28
C GLU A 416 -20.26 -26.44 -3.49
N ASP A 417 -20.52 -25.97 -4.72
CA ASP A 417 -20.21 -26.72 -5.94
C ASP A 417 -18.70 -26.72 -6.27
N ILE A 418 -18.15 -27.92 -6.44
CA ILE A 418 -16.76 -28.14 -6.86
C ILE A 418 -16.47 -27.55 -8.24
N ASN A 419 -17.45 -27.50 -9.15
CA ASN A 419 -17.26 -26.93 -10.49
C ASN A 419 -17.17 -25.41 -10.44
N GLU A 420 -17.94 -24.77 -9.57
CA GLU A 420 -17.82 -23.33 -9.31
C GLU A 420 -16.45 -23.00 -8.68
N LEU A 421 -15.96 -23.84 -7.77
CA LEU A 421 -14.62 -23.68 -7.20
C LEU A 421 -13.54 -23.78 -8.30
N LYS A 422 -13.62 -24.79 -9.17
CA LYS A 422 -12.71 -24.94 -10.33
C LYS A 422 -12.81 -23.75 -11.28
N TYR A 423 -14.01 -23.21 -11.49
CA TYR A 423 -14.23 -22.01 -12.29
C TYR A 423 -13.53 -20.79 -11.67
N ALA A 424 -13.62 -20.62 -10.35
CA ALA A 424 -12.96 -19.53 -9.61
C ALA A 424 -11.42 -19.63 -9.63
N LEU A 425 -10.85 -20.84 -9.68
CA LEU A 425 -9.40 -21.03 -9.83
C LEU A 425 -8.90 -20.59 -11.22
N ARG A 426 -9.71 -20.84 -12.26
CA ARG A 426 -9.43 -20.47 -13.66
C ARG A 426 -9.67 -18.99 -13.95
N HIS A 427 -10.65 -18.38 -13.29
CA HIS A 427 -11.02 -16.98 -13.46
C HIS A 427 -10.69 -16.20 -12.17
N PRO A 428 -9.43 -15.76 -12.04
CA PRO A 428 -8.91 -15.22 -10.78
C PRO A 428 -9.69 -13.98 -10.34
N THR A 429 -9.94 -13.89 -9.05
CA THR A 429 -10.48 -12.70 -8.37
C THR A 429 -9.58 -12.34 -7.20
N ASP A 430 -9.91 -11.27 -6.50
CA ASP A 430 -9.25 -10.87 -5.24
C ASP A 430 -9.29 -11.95 -4.13
N LEU A 431 -10.09 -13.02 -4.30
CA LEU A 431 -10.18 -14.15 -3.35
C LEU A 431 -9.47 -15.43 -3.83
N ARG A 432 -8.79 -15.40 -4.98
CA ARG A 432 -8.20 -16.60 -5.60
C ARG A 432 -7.31 -17.40 -4.65
N LEU A 433 -6.46 -16.72 -3.88
CA LEU A 433 -5.55 -17.35 -2.92
C LEU A 433 -6.32 -18.25 -1.94
N PHE A 434 -7.44 -17.77 -1.39
CA PHE A 434 -8.25 -18.54 -0.44
C PHE A 434 -9.03 -19.67 -1.11
N ARG A 435 -9.41 -19.50 -2.39
CA ARG A 435 -10.01 -20.58 -3.18
C ARG A 435 -9.00 -21.70 -3.48
N ILE A 436 -7.70 -21.40 -3.62
CA ILE A 436 -6.65 -22.42 -3.68
C ILE A 436 -6.57 -23.18 -2.35
N ALA A 437 -6.63 -22.48 -1.20
CA ALA A 437 -6.65 -23.14 0.11
C ALA A 437 -7.83 -24.12 0.25
N GLU A 438 -9.03 -23.69 -0.18
CA GLU A 438 -10.26 -24.49 -0.20
C GLU A 438 -10.12 -25.72 -1.10
N ALA A 439 -9.55 -25.57 -2.30
CA ALA A 439 -9.30 -26.66 -3.24
C ALA A 439 -8.38 -27.73 -2.65
N ILE A 440 -7.27 -27.33 -2.03
CA ILE A 440 -6.34 -28.24 -1.35
C ILE A 440 -7.02 -28.94 -0.17
N LYS A 441 -7.83 -28.20 0.61
CA LYS A 441 -8.60 -28.76 1.73
C LYS A 441 -9.61 -29.84 1.30
N ARG A 442 -10.19 -29.70 0.10
CA ARG A 442 -11.10 -30.68 -0.50
C ARG A 442 -10.40 -31.82 -1.25
N GLY A 443 -9.07 -31.85 -1.25
CA GLY A 443 -8.28 -32.92 -1.88
C GLY A 443 -8.14 -32.81 -3.39
N ILE A 444 -8.39 -31.64 -4.00
CA ILE A 444 -8.04 -31.41 -5.40
C ILE A 444 -6.51 -31.48 -5.54
N SER A 445 -6.02 -32.25 -6.52
CA SER A 445 -4.59 -32.44 -6.72
C SER A 445 -3.88 -31.14 -7.12
N ILE A 446 -2.60 -31.03 -6.76
CA ILE A 446 -1.76 -29.89 -7.14
C ILE A 446 -1.66 -29.75 -8.67
N ASP A 447 -1.64 -30.86 -9.39
CA ASP A 447 -1.62 -30.86 -10.87
C ASP A 447 -2.89 -30.26 -11.47
N GLU A 448 -4.06 -30.57 -10.90
CA GLU A 448 -5.33 -30.01 -11.36
C GLU A 448 -5.42 -28.53 -11.02
N ILE A 449 -4.96 -28.12 -9.82
CA ILE A 449 -4.90 -26.70 -9.45
C ILE A 449 -3.95 -25.95 -10.40
N TYR A 450 -2.76 -26.48 -10.67
CA TYR A 450 -1.81 -25.92 -11.65
C TYR A 450 -2.44 -25.79 -13.04
N ARG A 451 -3.17 -26.80 -13.52
CA ARG A 451 -3.82 -26.75 -14.83
C ARG A 451 -4.86 -25.62 -14.92
N LEU A 452 -5.60 -25.38 -13.83
CA LEU A 452 -6.63 -24.35 -13.76
C LEU A 452 -6.03 -22.96 -13.54
N SER A 453 -5.05 -22.84 -12.64
CA SER A 453 -4.54 -21.56 -12.17
C SER A 453 -3.28 -21.08 -12.89
N ARG A 454 -2.48 -22.01 -13.40
CA ARG A 454 -1.10 -21.82 -13.89
C ARG A 454 -0.12 -21.25 -12.86
N VAL A 455 -0.50 -21.18 -11.59
CA VAL A 455 0.43 -20.89 -10.48
C VAL A 455 1.44 -22.03 -10.37
N ASP A 456 2.73 -21.72 -10.35
CA ASP A 456 3.79 -22.74 -10.33
C ASP A 456 3.59 -23.75 -9.18
N LYS A 457 3.86 -25.03 -9.47
CA LYS A 457 3.66 -26.12 -8.51
C LYS A 457 4.48 -25.93 -7.24
N TRP A 458 5.65 -25.31 -7.32
CA TRP A 458 6.46 -24.99 -6.14
C TRP A 458 5.64 -24.20 -5.12
N PHE A 459 4.99 -23.11 -5.54
CA PHE A 459 4.13 -22.32 -4.67
C PHE A 459 2.95 -23.14 -4.14
N LEU A 460 2.29 -23.91 -5.02
CA LEU A 460 1.14 -24.74 -4.62
C LEU A 460 1.51 -25.80 -3.57
N TYR A 461 2.70 -26.39 -3.63
CA TYR A 461 3.20 -27.30 -2.60
C TYR A 461 3.49 -26.56 -1.28
N LYS A 462 4.02 -25.33 -1.32
CA LYS A 462 4.19 -24.52 -0.11
C LYS A 462 2.84 -24.17 0.53
N LEU A 463 1.83 -23.84 -0.27
CA LEU A 463 0.45 -23.64 0.21
C LEU A 463 -0.12 -24.91 0.84
N LYS A 464 0.16 -26.07 0.23
CA LYS A 464 -0.24 -27.37 0.79
C LYS A 464 0.38 -27.60 2.17
N ASN A 465 1.65 -27.27 2.37
CA ASN A 465 2.29 -27.40 3.68
C ASN A 465 1.51 -26.65 4.78
N ILE A 466 1.03 -25.43 4.50
CA ILE A 466 0.23 -24.65 5.46
C ILE A 466 -1.10 -25.36 5.75
N VAL A 467 -1.78 -25.89 4.72
CA VAL A 467 -3.03 -26.66 4.90
C VAL A 467 -2.78 -27.92 5.72
N ASP A 468 -1.67 -28.63 5.50
CA ASP A 468 -1.31 -29.84 6.22
C ASP A 468 -1.02 -29.53 7.70
N ILE A 469 -0.27 -28.46 8.01
CA ILE A 469 -0.06 -28.01 9.41
C ILE A 469 -1.38 -27.68 10.09
N HIS A 470 -2.30 -27.00 9.39
CA HIS A 470 -3.61 -26.69 9.93
C HIS A 470 -4.41 -27.96 10.30
N ARG A 471 -4.40 -28.99 9.45
CA ARG A 471 -5.04 -30.28 9.75
C ARG A 471 -4.36 -30.98 10.93
N GLN A 472 -3.04 -31.02 10.93
CA GLN A 472 -2.27 -31.65 12.01
C GLN A 472 -2.56 -31.02 13.38
N ILE A 473 -2.61 -29.68 13.48
CA ILE A 473 -2.96 -28.99 14.74
C ILE A 473 -4.41 -29.28 15.13
N GLN A 474 -5.31 -29.42 14.16
CA GLN A 474 -6.72 -29.72 14.40
C GLN A 474 -6.93 -31.15 14.93
N ASP A 475 -6.12 -32.11 14.48
CA ASP A 475 -6.23 -33.52 14.86
C ASP A 475 -5.63 -33.83 16.23
N ILE A 476 -4.86 -32.89 16.82
CA ILE A 476 -4.15 -33.07 18.08
C ILE A 476 -4.89 -32.35 19.21
N ASP A 477 -5.04 -33.04 20.33
CA ASP A 477 -5.53 -32.42 21.57
C ASP A 477 -4.41 -31.65 22.28
N MET A 478 -4.07 -30.49 21.71
CA MET A 478 -3.02 -29.61 22.22
C MET A 478 -3.29 -29.09 23.64
N LEU A 479 -4.49 -29.22 24.19
CA LEU A 479 -4.80 -28.80 25.56
C LEU A 479 -4.34 -29.87 26.56
N GLU A 480 -4.58 -31.13 26.24
CA GLU A 480 -4.22 -32.30 27.06
C GLU A 480 -2.79 -32.80 26.82
N SER A 481 -2.15 -32.40 25.72
CA SER A 481 -0.74 -32.72 25.41
C SER A 481 0.25 -32.25 26.49
N ASP A 482 1.40 -32.92 26.58
CA ASP A 482 2.51 -32.46 27.44
C ASP A 482 3.22 -31.21 26.88
N ASP A 483 4.11 -30.62 27.67
CA ASP A 483 4.82 -29.39 27.29
C ASP A 483 5.77 -29.57 26.09
N ASN A 484 6.31 -30.76 25.86
CA ASN A 484 7.20 -31.02 24.74
C ASN A 484 6.43 -31.08 23.43
N GLU A 485 5.30 -31.78 23.42
CA GLU A 485 4.40 -31.83 22.26
C GLU A 485 3.82 -30.44 21.96
N LYS A 486 3.34 -29.73 22.98
CA LYS A 486 2.89 -28.33 22.85
C LYS A 486 3.97 -27.45 22.22
N LYS A 487 5.20 -27.53 22.73
CA LYS A 487 6.32 -26.74 22.21
C LYS A 487 6.66 -27.11 20.78
N TYR A 488 6.69 -28.39 20.43
CA TYR A 488 6.98 -28.86 19.08
C TYR A 488 5.98 -28.28 18.07
N TRP A 489 4.69 -28.42 18.32
CA TRP A 489 3.66 -27.94 17.39
C TRP A 489 3.58 -26.42 17.31
N LEU A 490 3.75 -25.72 18.43
CA LEU A 490 3.80 -24.27 18.42
C LEU A 490 5.02 -23.76 17.63
N VAL A 491 6.22 -24.23 17.91
CA VAL A 491 7.43 -23.82 17.15
C VAL A 491 7.25 -24.10 15.67
N ARG A 492 6.74 -25.28 15.32
CA ARG A 492 6.47 -25.66 13.93
C ARG A 492 5.45 -24.71 13.29
N ALA A 493 4.31 -24.46 13.93
CA ALA A 493 3.29 -23.54 13.43
C ALA A 493 3.83 -22.11 13.24
N LYS A 494 4.57 -21.60 14.22
CA LYS A 494 5.14 -20.24 14.18
C LYS A 494 6.19 -20.08 13.06
N ARG A 495 7.03 -21.10 12.81
CA ARG A 495 7.98 -21.12 11.68
C ARG A 495 7.31 -21.12 10.31
N TYR A 496 6.11 -21.68 10.22
CA TYR A 496 5.26 -21.63 9.03
C TYR A 496 4.40 -20.36 8.96
N GLY A 497 4.58 -19.40 9.87
CA GLY A 497 3.90 -18.11 9.87
C GLY A 497 2.52 -18.07 10.49
N PHE A 498 2.08 -19.12 11.21
CA PHE A 498 0.76 -19.09 11.87
C PHE A 498 0.72 -18.03 12.97
N SER A 499 -0.30 -17.18 12.95
CA SER A 499 -0.56 -16.24 14.06
C SER A 499 -1.16 -16.97 15.26
N ASP A 500 -1.02 -16.36 16.43
CA ASP A 500 -1.67 -16.80 17.67
C ASP A 500 -3.19 -16.85 17.46
N GLY A 501 -3.75 -15.92 16.69
CA GLY A 501 -5.17 -15.89 16.33
C GLY A 501 -5.62 -17.05 15.41
N GLN A 502 -4.75 -17.56 14.54
CA GLN A 502 -5.06 -18.75 13.73
C GLN A 502 -5.03 -20.01 14.58
N ILE A 503 -3.97 -20.19 15.38
CA ILE A 503 -3.83 -21.36 16.27
C ILE A 503 -5.00 -21.39 17.25
N ALA A 504 -5.33 -20.25 17.85
CA ALA A 504 -6.44 -20.12 18.78
C ALA A 504 -7.77 -20.53 18.16
N LYS A 505 -8.03 -20.11 16.91
CA LYS A 505 -9.25 -20.51 16.20
C LYS A 505 -9.29 -22.00 15.87
N ILE A 506 -8.15 -22.60 15.51
CA ILE A 506 -8.08 -24.05 15.24
C ILE A 506 -8.39 -24.83 16.53
N MET A 507 -7.88 -24.37 17.67
CA MET A 507 -8.05 -25.00 18.98
C MET A 507 -9.36 -24.60 19.70
N GLY A 508 -10.15 -23.66 19.17
CA GLY A 508 -11.37 -23.18 19.84
C GLY A 508 -11.11 -22.37 21.13
N VAL A 509 -9.96 -21.69 21.24
CA VAL A 509 -9.57 -20.88 22.41
C VAL A 509 -9.38 -19.41 22.05
N ASP A 510 -9.14 -18.55 23.05
CA ASP A 510 -8.78 -17.14 22.81
C ASP A 510 -7.31 -17.00 22.38
N SER A 511 -7.03 -16.04 21.48
CA SER A 511 -5.67 -15.70 21.03
C SER A 511 -4.70 -15.37 22.17
N ILE A 512 -5.21 -14.79 23.25
CA ILE A 512 -4.45 -14.44 24.46
C ILE A 512 -3.87 -15.70 25.11
N PHE A 513 -4.63 -16.79 25.13
CA PHE A 513 -4.20 -18.07 25.70
C PHE A 513 -2.99 -18.64 24.94
N ILE A 514 -3.02 -18.59 23.60
CA ILE A 514 -1.88 -19.04 22.78
C ILE A 514 -0.63 -18.20 23.07
N ARG A 515 -0.76 -16.88 23.17
CA ARG A 515 0.36 -16.00 23.52
C ARG A 515 0.95 -16.38 24.89
N GLN A 516 0.11 -16.62 25.89
CA GLN A 516 0.56 -17.05 27.23
C GLN A 516 1.32 -18.38 27.19
N MET A 517 0.76 -19.35 26.47
CA MET A 517 1.38 -20.66 26.30
C MET A 517 2.76 -20.53 25.62
N ARG A 518 2.88 -19.72 24.56
CA ARG A 518 4.18 -19.44 23.92
C ARG A 518 5.18 -18.83 24.90
N ARG A 519 4.77 -17.81 25.67
CA ARG A 519 5.64 -17.14 26.65
C ARG A 519 6.12 -18.11 27.72
N ARG A 520 5.23 -18.93 28.28
CA ARG A 520 5.57 -19.95 29.28
C ARG A 520 6.59 -20.97 28.74
N LEU A 521 6.47 -21.34 27.47
CA LEU A 521 7.34 -22.30 26.80
C LEU A 521 8.60 -21.66 26.16
N ASN A 522 8.81 -20.36 26.38
CA ASN A 522 9.90 -19.56 25.82
C ASN A 522 9.97 -19.60 24.29
N ILE A 523 8.82 -19.43 23.63
CA ILE A 523 8.68 -19.41 22.17
C ILE A 523 8.45 -17.97 21.73
N GLN A 524 9.52 -17.34 21.24
CA GLN A 524 9.51 -15.95 20.78
C GLN A 524 10.19 -15.83 19.41
N PRO A 525 9.82 -14.81 18.61
CA PRO A 525 10.51 -14.54 17.36
C PRO A 525 11.88 -13.90 17.61
N TYR A 526 12.75 -13.94 16.61
CA TYR A 526 14.02 -13.25 16.60
C TYR A 526 14.01 -12.09 15.59
N VAL A 527 14.57 -10.96 16.00
CA VAL A 527 14.87 -9.80 15.14
C VAL A 527 16.07 -10.08 14.24
N LYS A 528 15.89 -9.89 12.93
CA LYS A 528 16.92 -9.97 11.89
C LYS A 528 17.04 -8.66 11.13
N ARG A 529 18.23 -8.37 10.62
CA ARG A 529 18.56 -7.18 9.84
C ARG A 529 18.45 -7.44 8.34
N ILE A 530 18.10 -6.39 7.61
CA ILE A 530 18.22 -6.30 6.15
C ILE A 530 19.55 -5.59 5.86
N ASP A 531 20.48 -6.30 5.23
CA ASP A 531 21.87 -5.88 5.11
C ASP A 531 22.38 -5.77 3.66
N THR A 532 21.54 -6.04 2.66
CA THR A 532 21.84 -6.11 1.22
C THR A 532 22.78 -7.24 0.78
N LEU A 533 23.44 -7.97 1.69
CA LEU A 533 24.59 -8.83 1.40
C LEU A 533 24.55 -10.19 2.11
N ALA A 534 23.39 -10.61 2.63
CA ALA A 534 23.20 -11.90 3.28
C ALA A 534 24.26 -12.17 4.37
N ALA A 535 24.48 -11.17 5.23
CA ALA A 535 25.46 -11.14 6.32
C ALA A 535 26.94 -11.30 5.92
N GLU A 536 27.31 -11.15 4.63
CA GLU A 536 28.74 -11.09 4.22
C GLU A 536 29.46 -9.92 4.92
N TRP A 537 28.76 -8.79 5.06
CA TRP A 537 29.22 -7.60 5.77
C TRP A 537 28.20 -7.16 6.82
N PRO A 538 28.66 -6.65 7.98
CA PRO A 538 27.75 -6.15 9.00
C PRO A 538 27.00 -4.90 8.52
N ALA A 539 25.69 -4.86 8.74
CA ALA A 539 24.89 -3.66 8.54
C ALA A 539 25.04 -2.69 9.72
N VAL A 540 25.18 -1.40 9.42
CA VAL A 540 25.14 -0.31 10.41
C VAL A 540 23.72 0.21 10.63
N THR A 541 22.81 -0.04 9.69
CA THR A 541 21.40 0.38 9.76
C THR A 541 20.54 -0.62 10.52
N ASN A 542 19.55 -0.12 11.26
CA ASN A 542 18.55 -0.94 11.93
C ASN A 542 17.28 -1.07 11.08
N TYR A 543 17.41 -1.70 9.90
CA TYR A 543 16.27 -2.11 9.08
C TYR A 543 15.93 -3.58 9.39
N LEU A 544 14.78 -3.84 10.01
CA LEU A 544 14.53 -5.04 10.80
C LEU A 544 13.25 -5.78 10.38
N TYR A 545 13.26 -7.11 10.57
CA TYR A 545 12.07 -7.96 10.52
C TYR A 545 12.14 -9.05 11.60
N LEU A 546 11.00 -9.64 11.98
CA LEU A 546 10.94 -10.72 12.97
C LEU A 546 10.64 -12.07 12.30
N THR A 547 11.35 -13.12 12.72
CA THR A 547 11.17 -14.50 12.24
C THR A 547 11.33 -15.54 13.35
N TYR A 548 10.62 -16.66 13.26
CA TYR A 548 10.84 -17.83 14.12
C TYR A 548 11.87 -18.83 13.57
N SER A 549 12.38 -18.56 12.36
CA SER A 549 13.34 -19.40 11.64
C SER A 549 14.78 -18.91 11.86
N ALA A 550 15.10 -18.58 13.10
CA ALA A 550 16.39 -18.09 13.54
C ALA A 550 16.74 -18.64 14.93
N SER A 551 17.99 -18.42 15.36
CA SER A 551 18.53 -18.85 16.65
C SER A 551 18.94 -17.70 17.57
N GLU A 552 19.13 -16.50 17.03
CA GLU A 552 19.59 -15.32 17.77
C GLU A 552 19.12 -14.02 17.11
N HIS A 553 19.21 -12.91 17.85
CA HIS A 553 18.94 -11.56 17.36
C HIS A 553 20.18 -10.96 16.68
N ASP A 554 19.97 -10.17 15.63
CA ASP A 554 21.05 -9.35 15.03
C ASP A 554 21.25 -8.01 15.76
N ILE A 555 20.46 -7.75 16.80
CA ILE A 555 20.50 -6.57 17.65
C ILE A 555 20.90 -7.01 19.05
N ASP A 556 21.90 -6.35 19.63
CA ASP A 556 22.27 -6.54 21.03
C ASP A 556 21.34 -5.72 21.94
N PHE A 557 20.17 -6.29 22.22
CA PHE A 557 19.20 -5.71 23.16
C PHE A 557 19.74 -5.61 24.59
N GLU A 558 20.71 -6.43 24.99
CA GLU A 558 21.26 -6.35 26.35
C GLU A 558 22.09 -5.09 26.54
N SER A 559 22.93 -4.77 25.55
CA SER A 559 23.71 -3.53 25.54
C SER A 559 22.80 -2.30 25.47
N GLU A 560 21.84 -2.28 24.53
CA GLU A 560 20.93 -1.14 24.37
C GLU A 560 20.05 -0.90 25.61
N ASN A 561 19.61 -1.96 26.28
CA ASN A 561 18.80 -1.83 27.50
C ASN A 561 19.62 -1.36 28.71
N LYS A 562 20.95 -1.48 28.68
CA LYS A 562 21.84 -0.90 29.71
C LYS A 562 22.11 0.59 29.49
N SER A 563 21.92 1.10 28.27
CA SER A 563 22.23 2.50 27.93
C SER A 563 21.19 3.54 28.37
N ASN A 564 20.10 3.16 29.08
CA ASN A 564 19.03 4.07 29.55
C ASN A 564 18.51 5.04 28.45
N LEU A 565 18.45 4.57 27.20
CA LEU A 565 17.97 5.36 26.07
C LEU A 565 16.46 5.54 26.14
N THR A 566 15.98 6.73 25.79
CA THR A 566 14.56 6.98 25.56
C THR A 566 14.11 6.42 24.22
N LYS A 567 13.15 5.49 24.24
CA LYS A 567 12.67 4.77 23.07
C LYS A 567 11.17 4.97 22.89
N VAL A 568 10.76 5.56 21.77
CA VAL A 568 9.35 5.76 21.43
C VAL A 568 9.02 5.05 20.14
N ILE A 569 7.99 4.21 20.18
CA ILE A 569 7.47 3.51 18.99
C ILE A 569 6.36 4.34 18.35
N VAL A 570 6.43 4.56 17.05
CA VAL A 570 5.36 5.12 16.22
C VAL A 570 4.81 4.01 15.33
N LEU A 571 3.49 3.81 15.40
CA LEU A 571 2.80 2.90 14.48
C LEU A 571 2.41 3.62 13.19
N GLY A 572 2.84 3.06 12.06
CA GLY A 572 2.57 3.60 10.74
C GLY A 572 1.14 3.34 10.25
N SER A 573 0.90 3.70 8.99
CA SER A 573 -0.41 3.67 8.34
C SER A 573 -0.91 2.28 7.93
N GLY A 574 -0.02 1.30 7.81
CA GLY A 574 -0.32 0.02 7.19
C GLY A 574 -0.60 0.16 5.69
N THR A 575 -1.40 -0.75 5.13
CA THR A 575 -1.72 -0.77 3.70
C THR A 575 -2.57 0.43 3.29
N TYR A 576 -2.28 0.99 2.11
CA TYR A 576 -3.21 1.91 1.47
C TYR A 576 -4.48 1.21 1.03
N ARG A 577 -5.60 1.93 1.15
CA ARG A 577 -6.94 1.54 0.72
C ARG A 577 -7.84 2.78 0.58
N ILE A 578 -9.03 2.62 0.03
CA ILE A 578 -9.95 3.76 -0.11
C ILE A 578 -10.34 4.26 1.29
N GLY A 579 -10.06 5.55 1.55
CA GLY A 579 -10.27 6.20 2.85
C GLY A 579 -9.06 6.18 3.80
N ALA A 580 -7.95 5.53 3.41
CA ALA A 580 -6.67 5.59 4.10
C ALA A 580 -5.49 5.49 3.12
N SER A 581 -4.88 6.62 2.81
CA SER A 581 -3.78 6.76 1.86
C SER A 581 -2.58 7.49 2.49
N VAL A 582 -1.79 8.18 1.67
CA VAL A 582 -0.53 8.84 2.03
C VAL A 582 -0.64 9.87 3.16
N GLU A 583 -1.83 10.43 3.40
CA GLU A 583 -2.10 11.34 4.52
C GLU A 583 -1.66 10.80 5.90
N PHE A 584 -1.84 9.50 6.14
CA PHE A 584 -1.51 8.86 7.41
C PHE A 584 -0.03 8.45 7.47
N ASP A 585 0.58 8.22 6.31
CA ASP A 585 2.03 8.09 6.22
C ASP A 585 2.71 9.42 6.57
N TRP A 586 2.19 10.51 5.99
CA TRP A 586 2.63 11.88 6.28
C TRP A 586 2.55 12.20 7.77
N GLY A 587 1.44 11.83 8.41
CA GLY A 587 1.26 12.04 9.85
C GLY A 587 2.24 11.22 10.69
N SER A 588 2.49 9.97 10.32
CA SER A 588 3.44 9.08 11.00
C SER A 588 4.89 9.57 10.89
N VAL A 589 5.32 9.98 9.70
CA VAL A 589 6.68 10.51 9.45
C VAL A 589 6.88 11.84 10.17
N ASN A 590 5.91 12.76 10.13
CA ASN A 590 6.05 14.05 10.81
C ASN A 590 5.98 13.95 12.33
N CYS A 591 5.21 13.01 12.87
CA CYS A 591 5.25 12.68 14.29
C CYS A 591 6.65 12.17 14.68
N LEU A 592 7.20 11.23 13.91
CA LEU A 592 8.53 10.68 14.15
C LEU A 592 9.62 11.75 14.09
N TRP A 593 9.60 12.63 13.09
CA TRP A 593 10.53 13.76 13.01
C TRP A 593 10.36 14.76 14.16
N GLY A 594 9.12 14.96 14.65
CA GLY A 594 8.85 15.74 15.86
C GLY A 594 9.54 15.14 17.09
N LEU A 595 9.39 13.83 17.30
CA LEU A 595 10.05 13.10 18.38
C LEU A 595 11.58 13.20 18.31
N LYS A 596 12.16 13.06 17.12
CA LYS A 596 13.62 13.25 16.91
C LYS A 596 14.07 14.66 17.27
N LYS A 597 13.29 15.69 16.92
CA LYS A 597 13.61 17.10 17.28
C LYS A 597 13.52 17.37 18.78
N LEU A 598 12.70 16.61 19.50
CA LEU A 598 12.60 16.64 20.96
C LEU A 598 13.74 15.89 21.68
N GLY A 599 14.66 15.29 20.93
CA GLY A 599 15.81 14.59 21.49
C GLY A 599 15.51 13.18 22.00
N ILE A 600 14.45 12.53 21.49
CA ILE A 600 14.24 11.10 21.71
C ILE A 600 15.40 10.32 21.10
N ASP A 601 16.05 9.48 21.91
CA ASP A 601 17.27 8.76 21.51
C ASP A 601 16.99 7.74 20.39
N GLN A 602 15.84 7.05 20.45
CA GLN A 602 15.40 6.11 19.43
C GLN A 602 13.91 6.28 19.11
N ALA A 603 13.61 6.91 17.98
CA ALA A 603 12.28 6.93 17.40
C ALA A 603 12.13 5.73 16.44
N ILE A 604 11.32 4.76 16.85
CA ILE A 604 11.17 3.45 16.21
C ILE A 604 9.90 3.43 15.37
N MET A 605 9.99 3.06 14.09
CA MET A 605 8.83 2.89 13.22
C MET A 605 8.44 1.40 13.09
N ILE A 606 7.14 1.11 13.18
CA ILE A 606 6.58 -0.18 12.77
C ILE A 606 5.59 0.08 11.64
N ASN A 607 5.87 -0.43 10.43
CA ASN A 607 4.96 -0.37 9.29
C ASN A 607 5.33 -1.43 8.25
N TYR A 608 4.48 -1.68 7.25
CA TYR A 608 4.68 -2.76 6.27
C TYR A 608 4.27 -2.42 4.83
N ASN A 609 3.95 -1.16 4.56
CA ASN A 609 3.61 -0.73 3.21
C ASN A 609 4.88 -0.34 2.43
N PRO A 610 5.23 -1.04 1.35
CA PRO A 610 6.48 -0.81 0.64
C PRO A 610 6.51 0.50 -0.16
N GLU A 611 5.34 1.10 -0.42
CA GLU A 611 5.22 2.33 -1.21
C GLU A 611 5.56 3.60 -0.40
N THR A 612 5.84 3.48 0.91
CA THR A 612 5.80 4.63 1.82
C THR A 612 7.17 5.19 2.20
N VAL A 613 7.16 6.45 2.64
CA VAL A 613 8.34 7.09 3.22
C VAL A 613 8.56 6.58 4.64
N SER A 614 7.52 6.28 5.42
CA SER A 614 7.72 5.71 6.77
C SER A 614 8.50 4.39 6.79
N THR A 615 8.42 3.58 5.74
CA THR A 615 9.19 2.33 5.62
C THR A 615 10.55 2.53 4.95
N ASP A 616 11.05 3.75 4.90
CA ASP A 616 12.44 4.05 4.57
C ASP A 616 13.29 4.02 5.84
N TYR A 617 14.34 3.21 5.83
CA TYR A 617 15.20 3.02 7.00
C TYR A 617 15.91 4.32 7.43
N ASP A 618 16.05 5.29 6.51
CA ASP A 618 16.67 6.58 6.80
C ASP A 618 15.75 7.53 7.60
N ILE A 619 14.47 7.21 7.73
CA ILE A 619 13.49 8.09 8.40
C ILE A 619 13.48 7.86 9.91
N SER A 620 13.66 6.62 10.36
CA SER A 620 13.61 6.20 11.76
C SER A 620 14.98 5.75 12.27
N ASP A 621 15.16 5.67 13.60
CA ASP A 621 16.41 5.12 14.17
C ASP A 621 16.42 3.58 14.12
N LYS A 622 15.22 3.01 14.15
CA LYS A 622 14.94 1.60 13.85
C LYS A 622 13.63 1.49 13.07
N LEU A 623 13.65 0.70 12.01
CA LEU A 623 12.47 0.37 11.23
C LEU A 623 12.19 -1.13 11.36
N TYR A 624 11.05 -1.48 11.95
CA TYR A 624 10.51 -2.83 11.88
C TYR A 624 9.52 -2.94 10.72
N PHE A 625 9.89 -3.66 9.67
CA PHE A 625 9.02 -3.98 8.55
C PHE A 625 8.07 -5.14 8.93
N GLU A 626 7.07 -4.84 9.74
CA GLU A 626 6.29 -5.82 10.47
C GLU A 626 4.81 -5.52 10.58
N GLU A 627 4.03 -6.56 10.88
CA GLU A 627 2.57 -6.48 11.01
C GLU A 627 2.14 -5.50 12.10
N LEU A 628 1.15 -4.65 11.79
CA LEU A 628 0.43 -3.86 12.79
C LEU A 628 -0.65 -4.69 13.49
N SER A 629 -0.24 -5.83 14.04
CA SER A 629 -1.10 -6.73 14.81
C SER A 629 -0.79 -6.63 16.30
N GLY A 630 -1.79 -6.90 17.14
CA GLY A 630 -1.59 -6.94 18.59
C GLY A 630 -0.50 -7.94 18.97
N GLU A 631 -0.42 -9.09 18.31
CA GLU A 631 0.64 -10.07 18.57
C GLU A 631 2.04 -9.50 18.31
N ARG A 632 2.27 -8.98 17.11
CA ARG A 632 3.60 -8.57 16.65
C ARG A 632 4.06 -7.27 17.29
N VAL A 633 3.16 -6.29 17.46
CA VAL A 633 3.50 -5.04 18.15
C VAL A 633 3.86 -5.32 19.62
N LEU A 634 3.14 -6.23 20.30
CA LEU A 634 3.51 -6.63 21.66
C LEU A 634 4.89 -7.32 21.70
N ASP A 635 5.20 -8.21 20.74
CA ASP A 635 6.52 -8.82 20.66
C ASP A 635 7.64 -7.77 20.54
N ILE A 636 7.45 -6.76 19.69
CA ILE A 636 8.43 -5.68 19.48
C ILE A 636 8.55 -4.79 20.72
N CYS A 637 7.43 -4.39 21.33
CA CYS A 637 7.44 -3.59 22.56
C CYS A 637 8.18 -4.29 23.71
N GLU A 638 8.00 -5.61 23.85
CA GLU A 638 8.68 -6.41 24.88
C GLU A 638 10.19 -6.52 24.63
N LEU A 639 10.60 -6.69 23.37
CA LEU A 639 12.02 -6.74 22.97
C LEU A 639 12.73 -5.39 23.17
N GLU A 640 12.10 -4.31 22.70
CA GLU A 640 12.67 -2.96 22.77
C GLU A 640 12.62 -2.34 24.17
N LYS A 641 11.68 -2.78 25.01
CA LYS A 641 11.33 -2.14 26.29
C LYS A 641 11.07 -0.65 26.13
N ALA A 642 10.29 -0.29 25.11
CA ALA A 642 10.02 1.10 24.77
C ALA A 642 9.29 1.86 25.90
N ASP A 643 9.64 3.14 26.09
CA ASP A 643 9.02 4.04 27.07
C ASP A 643 7.56 4.35 26.74
N GLY A 644 7.20 4.23 25.46
CA GLY A 644 5.82 4.23 25.04
C GLY A 644 5.59 4.09 23.55
N ILE A 645 4.31 4.07 23.19
CA ILE A 645 3.83 3.85 21.83
C ILE A 645 2.81 4.91 21.41
N VAL A 646 3.03 5.50 20.23
CA VAL A 646 2.11 6.44 19.60
C VAL A 646 1.24 5.68 18.60
N VAL A 647 -0.07 5.68 18.86
CA VAL A 647 -1.10 4.98 18.06
C VAL A 647 -1.97 5.93 17.25
N SER A 648 -1.85 7.24 17.49
CA SER A 648 -2.72 8.29 16.92
C SER A 648 -2.22 8.85 15.58
N ALA A 649 -1.02 8.49 15.12
CA ALA A 649 -0.43 9.03 13.89
C ALA A 649 -0.79 8.21 12.63
N GLY A 650 -0.81 6.88 12.73
CA GLY A 650 -0.97 5.93 11.61
C GLY A 650 -2.40 5.62 11.19
N GLY A 651 -3.37 6.50 11.44
CA GLY A 651 -4.77 6.26 11.05
C GLY A 651 -5.44 5.11 11.82
N GLN A 652 -6.45 4.48 11.21
CA GLN A 652 -7.36 3.58 11.94
C GLN A 652 -6.73 2.24 12.37
N ILE A 653 -5.82 1.67 11.57
CA ILE A 653 -5.19 0.37 11.89
C ILE A 653 -4.41 0.49 13.22
N ALA A 654 -3.58 1.52 13.32
CA ALA A 654 -2.84 1.84 14.54
C ALA A 654 -3.78 2.17 15.70
N ASN A 655 -4.76 3.06 15.49
CA ASN A 655 -5.66 3.53 16.55
C ASN A 655 -6.49 2.39 17.18
N ASN A 656 -6.95 1.43 16.36
CA ASN A 656 -7.69 0.26 16.82
C ASN A 656 -6.90 -0.63 17.79
N LEU A 657 -5.56 -0.57 17.76
CA LEU A 657 -4.73 -1.34 18.70
C LEU A 657 -4.75 -0.75 20.11
N ALA A 658 -5.09 0.53 20.29
CA ALA A 658 -5.17 1.17 21.60
C ALA A 658 -6.15 0.45 22.54
N ALA A 659 -7.34 0.11 22.02
CA ALA A 659 -8.36 -0.63 22.75
C ALA A 659 -7.91 -2.07 23.07
N LYS A 660 -7.20 -2.71 22.14
CA LYS A 660 -6.63 -4.05 22.36
C LYS A 660 -5.62 -4.00 23.49
N PHE A 661 -4.64 -3.08 23.44
CA PHE A 661 -3.61 -2.94 24.46
C PHE A 661 -4.18 -2.60 25.84
N SER A 662 -5.24 -1.79 25.91
CA SER A 662 -5.93 -1.52 27.17
C SER A 662 -6.48 -2.81 27.79
N LYS A 663 -7.17 -3.65 27.00
CA LYS A 663 -7.64 -4.98 27.45
C LYS A 663 -6.50 -5.91 27.86
N TYR A 664 -5.39 -5.90 27.12
CA TYR A 664 -4.19 -6.66 27.48
C TYR A 664 -3.60 -6.18 28.81
N SER A 665 -3.49 -4.87 29.04
CA SER A 665 -2.97 -4.32 30.29
C SER A 665 -3.78 -4.79 31.50
N ASP A 666 -5.12 -4.72 31.39
CA ASP A 666 -6.06 -5.16 32.43
C ASP A 666 -5.92 -6.65 32.75
N PHE A 667 -5.74 -7.49 31.72
CA PHE A 667 -5.65 -8.94 31.88
C PHE A 667 -4.28 -9.41 32.41
N PHE A 668 -3.20 -8.70 32.08
CA PHE A 668 -1.86 -9.19 32.34
C PHE A 668 -1.18 -8.59 33.57
N ARG A 669 -1.62 -7.45 34.12
CA ARG A 669 -1.04 -6.73 35.29
C ARG A 669 0.50 -6.50 35.26
N LYS A 670 1.20 -6.95 34.20
CA LYS A 670 2.66 -7.06 34.08
C LYS A 670 3.21 -6.66 32.69
N THR A 671 2.35 -6.41 31.70
CA THR A 671 2.79 -5.87 30.39
C THR A 671 2.55 -4.36 30.40
N SER A 672 3.56 -3.61 30.84
CA SER A 672 3.50 -2.16 31.04
C SER A 672 3.70 -1.39 29.72
N ILE A 673 2.86 -1.62 28.71
CA ILE A 673 2.93 -0.82 27.48
C ILE A 673 2.19 0.48 27.72
N LYS A 674 2.95 1.58 27.73
CA LYS A 674 2.42 2.92 27.88
C LYS A 674 2.01 3.46 26.52
N ILE A 675 0.72 3.58 26.28
CA ILE A 675 0.21 4.37 25.14
C ILE A 675 0.50 5.84 25.44
N LEU A 676 1.22 6.51 24.56
CA LEU A 676 1.50 7.94 24.65
C LEU A 676 0.41 8.74 23.92
N GLY A 677 0.12 9.93 24.43
CA GLY A 677 -0.99 10.75 23.97
C GLY A 677 -2.33 10.31 24.55
N THR A 678 -3.38 10.37 23.72
CA THR A 678 -4.75 10.14 24.16
C THR A 678 -4.96 8.70 24.59
N HIS A 679 -5.45 8.51 25.82
CA HIS A 679 -5.63 7.19 26.42
C HIS A 679 -6.66 6.33 25.65
N GLY A 680 -6.43 5.01 25.59
CA GLY A 680 -7.28 4.07 24.85
C GLY A 680 -8.76 4.09 25.25
N THR A 681 -9.08 4.34 26.52
CA THR A 681 -10.47 4.48 26.98
C THR A 681 -11.17 5.75 26.48
N ARG A 682 -10.40 6.82 26.19
CA ARG A 682 -10.93 8.05 25.60
C ARG A 682 -11.17 7.89 24.11
N ILE A 683 -10.28 7.18 23.43
CA ILE A 683 -10.46 6.75 22.04
C ILE A 683 -11.76 5.95 21.91
N ASP A 684 -11.96 4.93 22.74
CA ASP A 684 -13.19 4.14 22.76
C ASP A 684 -14.43 4.98 23.10
N MET A 685 -14.31 5.99 23.98
CA MET A 685 -15.40 6.92 24.29
C MET A 685 -15.83 7.77 23.08
N ALA A 686 -14.89 8.13 22.19
CA ALA A 686 -15.18 8.88 20.97
C ALA A 686 -15.68 7.99 19.82
N GLU A 687 -15.10 6.81 19.64
CA GLU A 687 -15.46 5.88 18.55
C GLU A 687 -16.77 5.12 18.84
N ASN A 688 -17.11 4.89 20.11
CA ASN A 688 -18.37 4.25 20.49
C ASN A 688 -19.53 5.26 20.44
N ARG A 689 -20.43 5.08 19.47
CA ARG A 689 -21.58 5.98 19.24
C ARG A 689 -22.41 6.27 20.48
N SER A 690 -22.69 5.26 21.32
CA SER A 690 -23.51 5.44 22.52
C SER A 690 -22.77 6.26 23.57
N LYS A 691 -21.49 5.95 23.83
CA LYS A 691 -20.66 6.69 24.79
C LYS A 691 -20.44 8.14 24.34
N PHE A 692 -20.16 8.35 23.06
CA PHE A 692 -19.95 9.67 22.50
C PHE A 692 -21.23 10.52 22.53
N SER A 693 -22.38 9.93 22.20
CA SER A 693 -23.67 10.62 22.31
C SER A 693 -23.95 11.10 23.73
N THR A 694 -23.77 10.23 24.73
CA THR A 694 -23.98 10.60 26.13
C THR A 694 -23.07 11.75 26.55
N LEU A 695 -21.83 11.77 26.06
CA LEU A 695 -20.92 12.88 26.29
C LEU A 695 -21.45 14.18 25.69
N LEU A 696 -21.92 14.16 24.43
CA LEU A 696 -22.49 15.34 23.78
C LEU A 696 -23.72 15.87 24.52
N ASP A 697 -24.58 14.97 25.01
CA ASP A 697 -25.76 15.34 25.80
C ASP A 697 -25.37 16.02 27.12
N GLN A 698 -24.34 15.50 27.81
CA GLN A 698 -23.80 16.11 29.03
C GLN A 698 -23.20 17.50 28.78
N LEU A 699 -22.61 17.71 27.60
CA LEU A 699 -22.05 18.99 27.19
C LEU A 699 -23.09 19.96 26.62
N SER A 700 -24.37 19.55 26.53
CA SER A 700 -25.44 20.29 25.85
C SER A 700 -25.09 20.64 24.39
N ILE A 701 -24.39 19.73 23.70
CA ILE A 701 -24.00 19.86 22.30
C ILE A 701 -24.97 19.09 21.42
N LYS A 702 -25.51 19.75 20.39
CA LYS A 702 -26.47 19.13 19.47
C LYS A 702 -25.81 18.05 18.62
N GLN A 703 -26.54 16.97 18.37
CA GLN A 703 -26.21 15.89 17.45
C GLN A 703 -27.49 15.47 16.69
N PRO A 704 -27.39 14.87 15.50
CA PRO A 704 -28.54 14.31 14.82
C PRO A 704 -29.22 13.25 15.69
N GLU A 705 -30.56 13.24 15.71
CA GLU A 705 -31.34 12.20 16.39
C GLU A 705 -30.93 10.82 15.87
N TRP A 706 -30.62 9.89 16.77
CA TRP A 706 -30.13 8.56 16.41
C TRP A 706 -30.60 7.50 17.41
N ASN A 707 -30.61 6.23 16.99
CA ASN A 707 -30.83 5.09 17.87
C ASN A 707 -30.13 3.84 17.32
N ALA A 708 -29.77 2.90 18.19
CA ALA A 708 -29.26 1.57 17.83
C ALA A 708 -30.36 0.54 18.08
N LEU A 709 -30.82 -0.11 17.02
CA LEU A 709 -32.07 -0.86 17.01
C LEU A 709 -31.79 -2.31 16.60
N THR A 710 -32.48 -3.26 17.23
CA THR A 710 -32.23 -4.70 17.00
C THR A 710 -33.30 -5.36 16.15
N THR A 711 -34.49 -4.76 16.06
CA THR A 711 -35.61 -5.29 15.28
C THR A 711 -36.01 -4.34 14.16
N LYS A 712 -36.66 -4.89 13.13
CA LYS A 712 -37.14 -4.09 11.98
C LYS A 712 -38.30 -3.19 12.39
N GLU A 713 -39.14 -3.66 13.29
CA GLU A 713 -40.30 -2.94 13.81
C GLU A 713 -39.85 -1.69 14.57
N GLU A 714 -38.86 -1.84 15.46
CA GLU A 714 -38.23 -0.70 16.17
C GLU A 714 -37.61 0.30 15.19
N ALA A 715 -36.95 -0.19 14.14
CA ALA A 715 -36.37 0.64 13.09
C ALA A 715 -37.40 1.50 12.35
N ILE A 716 -38.54 0.91 12.00
CA ILE A 716 -39.65 1.62 11.33
C ILE A 716 -40.29 2.64 12.26
N GLU A 717 -40.57 2.27 13.52
CA GLU A 717 -41.15 3.18 14.51
C GLU A 717 -40.25 4.40 14.75
N PHE A 718 -38.95 4.18 14.92
CA PHE A 718 -37.98 5.26 15.07
C PHE A 718 -37.92 6.15 13.83
N ALA A 719 -37.92 5.56 12.63
CA ALA A 719 -37.91 6.31 11.37
C ALA A 719 -39.16 7.18 11.19
N GLN A 720 -40.33 6.70 11.61
CA GLN A 720 -41.58 7.47 11.59
C GLN A 720 -41.55 8.63 12.59
N LYS A 721 -40.98 8.42 13.78
CA LYS A 721 -40.82 9.45 14.81
C LYS A 721 -39.87 10.59 14.36
N VAL A 722 -38.70 10.23 13.84
CA VAL A 722 -37.64 11.17 13.46
C VAL A 722 -37.85 11.76 12.06
N GLY A 723 -38.65 11.09 11.23
CA GLY A 723 -38.99 11.47 9.88
C GLY A 723 -37.88 11.18 8.86
N TYR A 724 -38.26 10.89 7.63
CA TYR A 724 -37.35 10.66 6.51
C TYR A 724 -36.75 11.98 5.96
N PRO A 725 -35.60 11.93 5.26
CA PRO A 725 -34.72 10.76 5.10
C PRO A 725 -33.94 10.43 6.38
N ILE A 726 -33.47 9.19 6.45
CA ILE A 726 -32.63 8.65 7.53
C ILE A 726 -31.42 7.92 6.95
N LEU A 727 -30.33 7.91 7.70
CA LEU A 727 -29.11 7.17 7.38
C LEU A 727 -29.09 5.86 8.19
N VAL A 728 -28.98 4.75 7.47
CA VAL A 728 -28.90 3.41 8.05
C VAL A 728 -27.45 2.93 7.98
N ARG A 729 -26.89 2.57 9.13
CA ARG A 729 -25.50 2.09 9.29
C ARG A 729 -25.52 0.73 9.99
N PRO A 730 -25.13 -0.36 9.32
CA PRO A 730 -24.92 -1.63 10.00
C PRO A 730 -23.77 -1.51 11.02
N SER A 731 -23.91 -2.09 12.20
CA SER A 731 -22.83 -2.09 13.19
C SER A 731 -21.60 -2.83 12.68
N TYR A 732 -20.40 -2.36 13.04
CA TYR A 732 -19.09 -2.96 12.70
C TYR A 732 -18.68 -2.99 11.22
N VAL A 733 -19.30 -2.18 10.36
CA VAL A 733 -18.81 -2.03 8.97
C VAL A 733 -17.91 -0.81 8.82
N LEU A 734 -16.65 -1.05 8.45
CA LEU A 734 -15.65 0.00 8.22
C LEU A 734 -15.88 0.71 6.87
N SER A 735 -15.54 2.00 6.83
CA SER A 735 -15.51 2.82 5.60
C SER A 735 -16.85 2.98 4.86
N GLY A 736 -17.97 2.97 5.58
CA GLY A 736 -19.26 3.24 4.98
C GLY A 736 -19.80 2.14 4.06
N ALA A 737 -19.16 0.97 4.00
CA ALA A 737 -19.71 -0.15 3.25
C ALA A 737 -21.10 -0.50 3.82
N ALA A 738 -22.07 -0.66 2.91
CA ALA A 738 -23.49 -0.85 3.23
C ALA A 738 -24.20 0.29 4.01
N MET A 739 -23.59 1.48 4.18
CA MET A 739 -24.33 2.67 4.61
C MET A 739 -25.26 3.14 3.50
N ARG A 740 -26.53 3.37 3.81
CA ARG A 740 -27.53 3.84 2.83
C ARG A 740 -28.44 4.90 3.44
N VAL A 741 -28.79 5.88 2.62
CA VAL A 741 -29.85 6.85 2.93
C VAL A 741 -31.18 6.26 2.47
N SER A 742 -32.11 6.09 3.40
CA SER A 742 -33.49 5.67 3.12
C SER A 742 -34.38 6.90 3.12
N TYR A 743 -35.14 7.07 2.04
CA TYR A 743 -35.99 8.25 1.81
C TYR A 743 -37.46 7.99 2.19
N ASP A 744 -37.82 6.73 2.37
CA ASP A 744 -39.16 6.28 2.72
C ASP A 744 -39.08 4.91 3.42
N GLU A 745 -40.23 4.41 3.88
CA GLU A 745 -40.32 3.14 4.60
C GLU A 745 -39.94 1.94 3.73
N LYS A 746 -40.25 1.99 2.43
CA LYS A 746 -39.92 0.91 1.49
C LYS A 746 -38.40 0.76 1.34
N THR A 747 -37.70 1.86 1.10
CA THR A 747 -36.24 1.90 0.99
C THR A 747 -35.55 1.58 2.32
N LEU A 748 -36.19 1.85 3.46
CA LEU A 748 -35.73 1.38 4.77
C LEU A 748 -35.82 -0.15 4.87
N GLN A 749 -36.98 -0.75 4.55
CA GLN A 749 -37.16 -2.20 4.57
C GLN A 749 -36.14 -2.92 3.67
N ASP A 750 -36.00 -2.47 2.42
CA ASP A 750 -35.00 -3.02 1.47
C ASP A 750 -33.57 -2.95 2.03
N THR A 751 -33.25 -1.87 2.75
CA THR A 751 -31.93 -1.67 3.36
C THR A 751 -31.73 -2.56 4.59
N LEU A 752 -32.76 -2.75 5.42
CA LEU A 752 -32.72 -3.65 6.57
C LEU A 752 -32.62 -5.11 6.15
N ASP A 753 -33.29 -5.51 5.06
CA ASP A 753 -33.16 -6.85 4.48
C ASP A 753 -31.74 -7.12 3.99
N LEU A 754 -31.14 -6.14 3.31
CA LEU A 754 -29.75 -6.22 2.91
C LEU A 754 -28.81 -6.27 4.12
N ALA A 755 -29.05 -5.45 5.14
CA ALA A 755 -28.24 -5.44 6.36
C ALA A 755 -28.32 -6.77 7.13
N ALA A 756 -29.52 -7.36 7.23
CA ALA A 756 -29.73 -8.67 7.84
C ALA A 756 -29.00 -9.78 7.08
N SER A 757 -28.97 -9.73 5.74
CA SER A 757 -28.18 -10.68 4.93
C SER A 757 -26.67 -10.60 5.18
N ILE A 758 -26.17 -9.47 5.71
CA ILE A 758 -24.75 -9.25 6.04
C ILE A 758 -24.46 -9.64 7.49
N SER A 759 -25.44 -9.50 8.39
CA SER A 759 -25.30 -9.83 9.80
C SER A 759 -26.67 -10.04 10.46
N ASN A 760 -26.90 -11.25 10.99
CA ASN A 760 -28.09 -11.57 11.79
C ASN A 760 -27.94 -11.24 13.28
N GLU A 761 -26.74 -10.92 13.78
CA GLU A 761 -26.45 -10.85 15.23
C GLU A 761 -26.28 -9.43 15.78
N TYR A 762 -26.14 -8.41 14.93
CA TYR A 762 -25.76 -7.06 15.37
C TYR A 762 -26.85 -5.99 15.14
N PRO A 763 -27.01 -5.03 16.07
CA PRO A 763 -27.95 -3.93 15.92
C PRO A 763 -27.61 -3.03 14.73
N VAL A 764 -28.62 -2.39 14.15
CA VAL A 764 -28.48 -1.38 13.09
C VAL A 764 -28.59 0.01 13.71
N VAL A 765 -27.66 0.91 13.38
CA VAL A 765 -27.69 2.30 13.83
C VAL A 765 -28.44 3.14 12.79
N ILE A 766 -29.52 3.79 13.22
CA ILE A 766 -30.30 4.72 12.40
C ILE A 766 -30.08 6.14 12.91
N THR A 767 -29.89 7.09 11.99
CA THR A 767 -29.65 8.51 12.31
C THR A 767 -30.44 9.42 11.39
N LYS A 768 -30.96 10.55 11.88
CA LYS A 768 -31.60 11.57 11.04
C LYS A 768 -30.62 12.06 9.97
N PHE A 769 -31.04 11.99 8.72
CA PHE A 769 -30.27 12.56 7.61
C PHE A 769 -30.77 13.97 7.31
N PHE A 770 -29.85 14.95 7.31
CA PHE A 770 -30.17 16.34 7.01
C PHE A 770 -29.91 16.64 5.53
N ILE A 771 -30.96 17.02 4.80
CA ILE A 771 -30.84 17.50 3.41
C ILE A 771 -30.40 18.98 3.43
N ASP A 772 -29.57 19.37 2.47
CA ASP A 772 -29.03 20.73 2.31
C ASP A 772 -28.39 21.29 3.59
N ALA A 773 -27.59 20.45 4.26
CA ALA A 773 -26.72 20.83 5.35
C ALA A 773 -25.29 20.96 4.84
N ARG A 774 -24.55 21.97 5.31
CA ARG A 774 -23.11 22.09 5.04
C ARG A 774 -22.36 21.12 5.94
N GLU A 775 -21.33 20.50 5.43
CA GLU A 775 -20.40 19.71 6.23
C GLU A 775 -19.13 20.54 6.49
N VAL A 776 -18.71 20.54 7.75
CA VAL A 776 -17.56 21.31 8.23
C VAL A 776 -16.74 20.42 9.14
N GLU A 777 -15.42 20.45 9.03
CA GLU A 777 -14.53 19.73 9.94
C GLU A 777 -13.52 20.65 10.59
N CYS A 778 -13.03 20.24 11.77
CA CYS A 778 -12.10 21.00 12.58
C CYS A 778 -10.95 20.07 12.98
N ASP A 779 -9.74 20.37 12.49
CA ASP A 779 -8.51 19.67 12.86
C ASP A 779 -7.77 20.46 13.94
N GLY A 780 -7.23 19.75 14.94
CA GLY A 780 -6.50 20.38 16.03
C GLY A 780 -5.59 19.45 16.80
N VAL A 781 -4.92 20.05 17.78
CA VAL A 781 -4.05 19.37 18.77
C VAL A 781 -4.46 19.87 20.16
N CYS A 782 -4.52 18.96 21.14
CA CYS A 782 -4.90 19.27 22.51
C CYS A 782 -3.91 18.64 23.48
N ASP A 783 -3.51 19.34 24.55
CA ASP A 783 -2.59 18.83 25.59
C ASP A 783 -3.33 18.29 26.85
N GLY A 784 -4.66 18.36 26.83
CA GLY A 784 -5.56 17.98 27.91
C GLY A 784 -6.18 19.19 28.61
N GLU A 785 -5.59 20.37 28.47
CA GLU A 785 -6.01 21.62 29.11
C GLU A 785 -6.22 22.77 28.10
N ASN A 786 -5.37 22.82 27.07
CA ASN A 786 -5.36 23.79 25.99
C ASN A 786 -5.66 23.10 24.67
N VAL A 787 -6.45 23.79 23.85
CA VAL A 787 -6.86 23.29 22.52
C VAL A 787 -6.34 24.24 21.46
N PHE A 788 -5.48 23.73 20.60
CA PHE A 788 -5.01 24.42 19.40
C PHE A 788 -5.84 23.97 18.19
N ILE A 789 -6.65 24.89 17.66
CA ILE A 789 -7.41 24.66 16.42
C ILE A 789 -6.50 25.03 15.25
N GLY A 790 -6.18 24.05 14.40
CA GLY A 790 -5.35 24.26 13.22
C GLY A 790 -6.14 24.98 12.12
N ALA A 791 -7.28 24.41 11.74
CA ALA A 791 -8.22 25.06 10.84
C ALA A 791 -9.63 24.47 10.97
N ILE A 792 -10.61 25.32 10.66
CA ILE A 792 -11.95 24.91 10.28
C ILE A 792 -11.98 24.81 8.76
N VAL A 793 -12.43 23.67 8.26
CA VAL A 793 -12.46 23.31 6.84
C VAL A 793 -13.91 23.16 6.42
N GLU A 794 -14.33 23.89 5.39
CA GLU A 794 -15.66 23.76 4.82
C GLU A 794 -15.64 22.85 3.60
N HIS A 795 -16.55 21.88 3.52
CA HIS A 795 -16.73 21.07 2.32
C HIS A 795 -17.56 21.83 1.28
N ILE A 796 -17.21 21.79 0.00
CA ILE A 796 -18.00 22.43 -1.07
C ILE A 796 -19.32 21.68 -1.28
N GLU A 797 -19.29 20.36 -1.17
CA GLU A 797 -20.45 19.49 -1.23
C GLU A 797 -21.27 19.57 0.07
N ASN A 798 -22.57 19.28 -0.03
CA ASN A 798 -23.42 19.15 1.14
C ASN A 798 -23.17 17.82 1.85
N ALA A 799 -23.50 17.80 3.14
CA ALA A 799 -23.46 16.58 3.94
C ALA A 799 -24.25 15.45 3.29
N GLY A 800 -23.63 14.26 3.29
CA GLY A 800 -24.12 13.09 2.55
C GLY A 800 -23.16 12.62 1.46
N ILE A 801 -22.30 13.51 0.98
CA ILE A 801 -21.07 13.13 0.29
C ILE A 801 -20.00 12.96 1.38
N HIS A 802 -19.37 11.78 1.42
CA HIS A 802 -18.41 11.46 2.46
C HIS A 802 -17.21 12.42 2.41
N SER A 803 -16.71 12.86 3.57
CA SER A 803 -15.59 13.81 3.69
C SER A 803 -14.33 13.45 2.90
N GLY A 804 -14.13 12.16 2.60
CA GLY A 804 -12.99 11.69 1.79
C GLY A 804 -13.13 11.96 0.28
N ASP A 805 -14.35 12.20 -0.19
CA ASP A 805 -14.67 12.51 -1.59
C ASP A 805 -15.04 13.99 -1.78
N ALA A 806 -15.11 14.76 -0.69
CA ALA A 806 -15.48 16.16 -0.69
C ALA A 806 -14.30 17.06 -1.09
N THR A 807 -14.62 18.15 -1.78
CA THR A 807 -13.72 19.25 -2.06
C THR A 807 -13.67 20.17 -0.82
N MET A 808 -12.47 20.51 -0.35
CA MET A 808 -12.28 21.23 0.91
C MET A 808 -11.78 22.66 0.71
N ALA A 809 -12.30 23.60 1.50
CA ALA A 809 -11.89 25.01 1.48
C ALA A 809 -11.40 25.49 2.87
N ILE A 810 -10.27 26.20 2.87
CA ILE A 810 -9.73 26.93 4.02
C ILE A 810 -9.41 28.36 3.55
N PRO A 811 -9.91 29.41 4.22
CA PRO A 811 -10.91 29.37 5.29
C PRO A 811 -12.29 28.92 4.79
N PRO A 812 -13.28 28.68 5.67
CA PRO A 812 -14.68 28.53 5.28
C PRO A 812 -15.13 29.70 4.40
N GLN A 813 -15.94 29.41 3.37
CA GLN A 813 -16.37 30.35 2.34
C GLN A 813 -17.81 30.84 2.55
N THR A 814 -18.71 29.98 3.02
CA THR A 814 -20.15 30.30 3.16
C THR A 814 -20.66 30.26 4.59
N VAL A 815 -19.92 29.60 5.49
CA VAL A 815 -20.24 29.53 6.91
C VAL A 815 -19.97 30.88 7.57
N SER A 816 -20.94 31.39 8.34
CA SER A 816 -20.79 32.68 9.02
C SER A 816 -19.76 32.63 10.16
N ASN A 817 -19.24 33.80 10.56
CA ASN A 817 -18.32 33.90 11.70
C ASN A 817 -18.97 33.43 13.02
N GLU A 818 -20.27 33.63 13.17
CA GLU A 818 -21.03 33.21 14.36
C GLU A 818 -21.08 31.68 14.45
N ILE A 819 -21.32 30.99 13.32
CA ILE A 819 -21.27 29.53 13.25
C ILE A 819 -19.84 29.01 13.45
N THR A 820 -18.86 29.66 12.84
CA THR A 820 -17.44 29.33 13.01
C THR A 820 -17.04 29.39 14.49
N SER A 821 -17.45 30.45 15.21
CA SER A 821 -17.20 30.61 16.65
C SER A 821 -17.88 29.50 17.47
N LYS A 822 -19.11 29.11 17.11
CA LYS A 822 -19.82 28.00 17.76
C LYS A 822 -19.14 26.65 17.52
N ILE A 823 -18.58 26.42 16.33
CA ILE A 823 -17.78 25.24 16.01
C ILE A 823 -16.51 25.22 16.87
N GLU A 824 -15.80 26.34 17.00
CA GLU A 824 -14.62 26.44 17.87
C GLU A 824 -14.98 26.14 19.34
N GLU A 825 -16.06 26.71 19.85
CA GLU A 825 -16.55 26.46 21.21
C GLU A 825 -16.85 24.97 21.44
N TYR A 826 -17.61 24.35 20.54
CA TYR A 826 -17.93 22.92 20.61
C TYR A 826 -16.68 22.05 20.53
N THR A 827 -15.76 22.39 19.62
CA THR A 827 -14.48 21.69 19.48
C THR A 827 -13.72 21.70 20.80
N ARG A 828 -13.60 22.87 21.44
CA ARG A 828 -12.90 23.02 22.73
C ARG A 828 -13.57 22.21 23.84
N LYS A 829 -14.90 22.30 23.97
CA LYS A 829 -15.65 21.51 24.96
C LYS A 829 -15.45 20.01 24.80
N ILE A 830 -15.55 19.51 23.57
CA ILE A 830 -15.37 18.09 23.25
C ILE A 830 -13.93 17.65 23.58
N ALA A 831 -12.94 18.42 23.15
CA ALA A 831 -11.54 18.08 23.35
C ALA A 831 -11.15 17.99 24.83
N LEU A 832 -11.58 18.96 25.64
CA LEU A 832 -11.31 18.98 27.09
C LEU A 832 -12.07 17.87 27.83
N ALA A 833 -13.33 17.60 27.45
CA ALA A 833 -14.11 16.54 28.07
C ALA A 833 -13.57 15.13 27.76
N LEU A 834 -13.05 14.94 26.55
CA LEU A 834 -12.34 13.71 26.15
C LEU A 834 -10.93 13.63 26.74
N LYS A 835 -10.40 14.71 27.34
CA LYS A 835 -9.01 14.82 27.81
C LYS A 835 -8.03 14.40 26.70
N ILE A 836 -8.23 14.96 25.52
CA ILE A 836 -7.39 14.66 24.35
C ILE A 836 -5.95 15.10 24.67
N ASN A 837 -5.00 14.22 24.42
CA ASN A 837 -3.57 14.52 24.40
C ASN A 837 -3.02 14.09 23.03
N GLY A 838 -2.69 15.07 22.18
CA GLY A 838 -2.26 14.86 20.80
C GLY A 838 -3.28 15.29 19.74
N PRO A 839 -3.25 14.70 18.54
CA PRO A 839 -4.01 15.18 17.38
C PRO A 839 -5.46 14.70 17.42
N PHE A 840 -6.38 15.51 16.91
CA PHE A 840 -7.79 15.14 16.79
C PHE A 840 -8.48 15.84 15.61
N ASN A 841 -9.65 15.32 15.26
CA ASN A 841 -10.57 15.89 14.28
C ASN A 841 -12.01 15.79 14.78
N VAL A 842 -12.83 16.81 14.50
CA VAL A 842 -14.27 16.80 14.77
C VAL A 842 -15.03 17.21 13.51
N GLN A 843 -16.07 16.46 13.17
CA GLN A 843 -16.92 16.74 12.01
C GLN A 843 -18.29 17.25 12.45
N TYR A 844 -18.81 18.23 11.72
CA TYR A 844 -20.02 18.99 12.02
C TYR A 844 -20.95 19.09 10.80
N LEU A 845 -22.24 19.19 11.09
CA LEU A 845 -23.28 19.63 10.15
C LEU A 845 -23.73 21.03 10.53
N VAL A 846 -23.89 21.89 9.52
CA VAL A 846 -24.51 23.21 9.69
C VAL A 846 -25.80 23.26 8.89
N LYS A 847 -26.93 23.45 9.58
CA LYS A 847 -28.25 23.60 8.97
C LYS A 847 -29.05 24.67 9.70
N ASN A 848 -29.63 25.62 8.96
CA ASN A 848 -30.48 26.68 9.52
C ASN A 848 -29.82 27.43 10.71
N ASN A 849 -28.53 27.78 10.58
CA ASN A 849 -27.70 28.38 11.62
C ASN A 849 -27.54 27.56 12.92
N GLU A 850 -27.78 26.25 12.84
CA GLU A 850 -27.52 25.31 13.93
C GLU A 850 -26.37 24.37 13.57
N VAL A 851 -25.56 24.06 14.59
CA VAL A 851 -24.37 23.21 14.49
C VAL A 851 -24.66 21.90 15.19
N TYR A 852 -24.46 20.79 14.48
CA TYR A 852 -24.63 19.44 15.00
C TYR A 852 -23.33 18.66 14.84
N VAL A 853 -22.93 17.87 15.83
CA VAL A 853 -21.73 17.01 15.73
C VAL A 853 -22.07 15.71 15.01
N ILE A 854 -21.20 15.29 14.08
CA ILE A 854 -21.29 14.00 13.38
C ILE A 854 -20.50 12.93 14.15
N GLU A 855 -19.20 13.19 14.32
CA GLU A 855 -18.22 12.29 14.94
C GLU A 855 -16.98 13.06 15.41
N CYS A 856 -16.19 12.42 16.28
CA CYS A 856 -14.89 12.90 16.72
C CYS A 856 -13.87 11.77 16.58
N ASN A 857 -12.74 12.08 15.95
CA ASN A 857 -11.65 11.17 15.68
C ASN A 857 -10.43 11.57 16.54
N LEU A 858 -10.01 10.74 17.50
CA LEU A 858 -8.88 11.01 18.40
C LEU A 858 -7.55 10.53 17.82
N ARG A 859 -7.27 10.98 16.59
CA ARG A 859 -6.09 10.62 15.81
C ARG A 859 -5.86 11.65 14.70
N SER A 860 -4.76 11.47 13.96
CA SER A 860 -4.55 12.18 12.70
C SER A 860 -5.78 11.99 11.79
N SER A 861 -6.19 13.08 11.16
CA SER A 861 -7.20 13.07 10.09
C SER A 861 -6.53 13.01 8.73
N ARG A 862 -7.33 12.83 7.68
CA ARG A 862 -6.83 12.87 6.29
C ARG A 862 -6.58 14.29 5.78
N SER A 863 -7.22 15.29 6.38
CA SER A 863 -7.09 16.70 6.06
C SER A 863 -5.92 17.37 6.78
N MET A 864 -5.35 16.75 7.81
CA MET A 864 -4.21 17.31 8.55
C MET A 864 -3.00 17.74 7.70
N PRO A 865 -2.58 17.01 6.64
CA PRO A 865 -1.54 17.51 5.74
C PRO A 865 -1.95 18.81 5.02
N TYR A 866 -3.21 18.89 4.56
CA TYR A 866 -3.77 20.08 3.90
C TYR A 866 -3.84 21.27 4.85
N VAL A 867 -4.36 21.06 6.07
CA VAL A 867 -4.40 22.07 7.13
C VAL A 867 -2.98 22.54 7.48
N SER A 868 -2.05 21.60 7.67
CA SER A 868 -0.70 21.92 8.09
C SER A 868 0.05 22.77 7.06
N LYS A 869 -0.04 22.41 5.78
CA LYS A 869 0.68 23.12 4.71
C LYS A 869 0.02 24.43 4.32
N SER A 870 -1.31 24.52 4.36
CA SER A 870 -2.02 25.77 4.11
C SER A 870 -1.77 26.82 5.20
N ARG A 871 -1.70 26.39 6.48
CA ARG A 871 -1.44 27.28 7.62
C ARG A 871 0.05 27.54 7.87
N GLY A 872 0.93 26.71 7.33
CA GLY A 872 2.37 26.77 7.59
C GLY A 872 2.76 26.27 8.99
N ILE A 873 1.88 25.52 9.67
CA ILE A 873 2.10 24.96 11.00
C ILE A 873 1.91 23.44 10.91
N ASN A 874 2.96 22.67 11.20
CA ASN A 874 2.88 21.22 11.12
C ASN A 874 2.20 20.64 12.37
N LEU A 875 0.92 20.28 12.24
CA LEU A 875 0.11 19.79 13.37
C LEU A 875 0.64 18.49 13.97
N MET A 876 1.28 17.63 13.18
CA MET A 876 1.78 16.35 13.68
C MET A 876 3.11 16.46 14.44
N ARG A 877 3.91 17.49 14.17
CA ARG A 877 5.05 17.86 15.01
C ARG A 877 4.60 18.47 16.32
N LEU A 878 3.64 19.40 16.27
CA LEU A 878 3.01 19.96 17.47
C LEU A 878 2.38 18.86 18.33
N ALA A 879 1.72 17.89 17.70
CA ALA A 879 1.19 16.72 18.40
C ALA A 879 2.29 15.89 19.06
N ALA A 880 3.47 15.73 18.44
CA ALA A 880 4.59 15.03 19.07
C ALA A 880 5.11 15.76 20.32
N GLU A 881 5.20 17.09 20.28
CA GLU A 881 5.55 17.93 21.46
C GLU A 881 4.56 17.65 22.59
N VAL A 882 3.27 17.82 22.32
CA VAL A 882 2.20 17.59 23.30
C VAL A 882 2.17 16.17 23.87
N ILE A 883 2.43 15.16 23.03
CA ILE A 883 2.47 13.75 23.45
C ILE A 883 3.61 13.48 24.43
N MET A 884 4.72 14.21 24.31
CA MET A 884 5.89 14.06 25.15
C MET A 884 5.87 14.90 26.43
N GLY A 885 4.95 15.87 26.54
CA GLY A 885 4.77 16.75 27.68
C GLY A 885 5.42 18.10 27.45
#